data_AF-A0AA38VS67-F1
#
_entry.id   AF-A0AA38VS67-F1
#
_cell.length_a   1.000
_cell.length_b   1.000
_cell.length_c   1.000
_cell.angle_alpha   90.00
_cell.angle_beta   90.00
_cell.angle_gamma   90.00
#
_symmetry.space_group_name_H-M   'P 1'
#
loop_
_entity.id
_entity.type
_entity.pdbx_description
1 polymer ?
#
loop_
_entity_poly.entity_id
_entity_poly.type
_entity_poly.pdbx_seq_one_letter_code
_entity_poly.pdbx_strand_id
1 'polypeptide(L)'
;MSSYDGSRSARQSKRYSMSALYMSMSANDSDLVIEDDLAKAQKVLRELKSKISSQSKKNFVLEKDVRYLDSRIALLIQNRMALEEQNEVASHLEDASEMQEGGFPNDDKTQKYGNLLFLLQSEPRHIAHLCRLVSMAEIDSLLQTVMFTIYGNQYESREEHLLLTMFQSVLTYQFDNTPEYSSLLRANTPVSRMMTTYTRRGPGQSFLKAVLHDRINSLIELKDLDLEINPLKVYERMIEQIEEDTGSVPASLPKGITAEQAAENAQVQAIIEPRLTMLTEIANGFLNTIIDGIEEAPYGIRWICKQIRSLTKRKYPDANDQVICTLIGGFFFLRFINPAIVTPKSYMLIDGQPADKPRRTLTLIAKMLQNLANKPSYAKEPYMAKLQPFIQSNKDRVNKFMLDLCEVGDFYESLEMDNYVALSKKDLELSITLNEIYAMHGLIEKHTGELCKDDNSHLSIIMSELGTAPPQVPRKENRVINLPLFSRWETAIDDLTAALDITQEEVFFMEAKSIFVQIMRSIPSNTSVARRPLRLERIADAAATSRNDAVMVRKGIRAMELLSQLQELKVIDKSDQFSLLRDEVEQELQHLGSLKDNVIAETKKLEEVYKTIRDHNSYLVSQLDTYKSYLHNVRSQSEGTKRKQQKQQVLGPYKFTHQQLEKEGVIQKSNVPDNRRANIYFNFTSPLPGTFVISLHYKGRNRGLLELDLKLDDLLEMQKDNQDDLDLEYVQFNVPKVLALLNKRFARKKGW
;
A
#
# COMPACT_ATOMS: atom_id res chain seq x y z
N MET A 1 3.56 24.88 -40.98
CA MET A 1 2.08 24.96 -40.94
C MET A 1 1.51 24.15 -39.77
N SER A 2 1.94 24.35 -38.51
CA SER A 2 1.51 23.48 -37.39
C SER A 2 1.03 24.20 -36.13
N SER A 3 0.79 25.52 -36.18
CA SER A 3 0.30 26.28 -35.01
C SER A 3 -1.23 26.42 -34.95
N TYR A 4 -1.95 26.14 -36.04
CA TYR A 4 -3.41 26.31 -36.10
C TYR A 4 -4.19 25.08 -35.59
N ASP A 5 -3.70 23.85 -35.81
CA ASP A 5 -4.38 22.61 -35.39
C ASP A 5 -4.39 22.38 -33.88
N GLY A 6 -3.32 22.79 -33.17
CA GLY A 6 -3.26 22.67 -31.71
C GLY A 6 -4.32 23.53 -31.00
N SER A 7 -4.66 24.69 -31.56
CA SER A 7 -5.65 25.61 -30.98
C SER A 7 -7.10 25.13 -31.15
N ARG A 8 -7.41 24.44 -32.26
CA ARG A 8 -8.72 23.83 -32.52
C ARG A 8 -8.95 22.61 -31.65
N SER A 9 -7.94 21.74 -31.54
CA SER A 9 -7.98 20.55 -30.66
C SER A 9 -8.12 20.93 -29.19
N ALA A 10 -7.38 21.96 -28.73
CA ALA A 10 -7.50 22.47 -27.36
C ALA A 10 -8.88 23.09 -27.06
N ARG A 11 -9.48 23.82 -28.02
CA ARG A 11 -10.85 24.37 -27.87
C ARG A 11 -11.93 23.29 -27.91
N GLN A 12 -11.79 22.27 -28.76
CA GLN A 12 -12.69 21.11 -28.77
C GLN A 12 -12.60 20.29 -27.48
N SER A 13 -11.39 20.04 -26.98
CA SER A 13 -11.17 19.34 -25.69
C SER A 13 -11.78 20.11 -24.51
N LYS A 14 -11.61 21.45 -24.47
CA LYS A 14 -12.28 22.31 -23.47
C LYS A 14 -13.80 22.22 -23.57
N ARG A 15 -14.39 22.29 -24.77
CA ARG A 15 -15.85 22.18 -24.96
C ARG A 15 -16.41 20.81 -24.62
N TYR A 16 -15.66 19.74 -24.85
CA TYR A 16 -16.02 18.38 -24.42
C TYR A 16 -16.03 18.25 -22.90
N SER A 17 -14.94 18.66 -22.24
CA SER A 17 -14.80 18.61 -20.78
C SER A 17 -15.86 19.46 -20.08
N MET A 18 -16.20 20.61 -20.66
CA MET A 18 -17.23 21.53 -20.16
C MET A 18 -18.66 21.02 -20.39
N SER A 19 -18.89 20.19 -21.41
CA SER A 19 -20.19 19.54 -21.63
C SER A 19 -20.45 18.41 -20.61
N ALA A 20 -19.41 17.65 -20.25
CA ALA A 20 -19.47 16.66 -19.18
C ALA A 20 -19.72 17.31 -17.81
N LEU A 21 -19.07 18.46 -17.53
CA LEU A 21 -19.35 19.32 -16.38
C LEU A 21 -20.79 19.82 -16.36
N TYR A 22 -21.30 20.35 -17.48
CA TYR A 22 -22.67 20.86 -17.53
C TYR A 22 -23.69 19.73 -17.34
N MET A 23 -23.43 18.54 -17.88
CA MET A 23 -24.26 17.34 -17.66
C MET A 23 -24.22 16.86 -16.20
N SER A 24 -23.09 16.94 -15.50
CA SER A 24 -23.01 16.58 -14.09
C SER A 24 -23.67 17.61 -13.16
N MET A 25 -23.61 18.90 -13.50
CA MET A 25 -24.32 19.97 -12.80
C MET A 25 -25.83 19.92 -13.04
N SER A 26 -26.25 19.64 -14.28
CA SER A 26 -27.68 19.48 -14.62
C SER A 26 -28.28 18.22 -14.00
N ALA A 27 -27.47 17.20 -13.66
CA ALA A 27 -27.96 15.98 -13.01
C ALA A 27 -28.43 16.18 -11.56
N ASN A 28 -28.28 17.40 -11.01
CA ASN A 28 -28.69 17.76 -9.65
C ASN A 28 -30.21 18.02 -9.50
N ASP A 29 -30.98 18.15 -10.58
CA ASP A 29 -32.42 18.02 -10.48
C ASP A 29 -32.74 16.51 -10.40
N SER A 30 -33.26 16.08 -9.25
CA SER A 30 -33.69 14.71 -8.96
C SER A 30 -34.63 14.08 -10.01
N ASP A 31 -35.17 14.90 -10.92
CA ASP A 31 -36.04 14.53 -12.04
C ASP A 31 -35.29 14.10 -13.33
N LEU A 32 -33.94 14.14 -13.36
CA LEU A 32 -33.15 14.06 -14.60
C LEU A 32 -32.28 12.80 -14.79
N VAL A 33 -32.45 11.75 -13.98
CA VAL A 33 -31.72 10.49 -14.20
C VAL A 33 -32.28 9.76 -15.42
N ILE A 34 -31.64 9.96 -16.58
CA ILE A 34 -31.94 9.16 -17.77
C ILE A 34 -31.45 7.74 -17.50
N GLU A 35 -32.37 6.79 -17.32
CA GLU A 35 -32.09 5.35 -17.17
C GLU A 35 -31.65 4.68 -18.49
N ASP A 36 -30.65 5.26 -19.15
CA ASP A 36 -30.03 4.72 -20.36
C ASP A 36 -28.95 3.67 -20.00
N ASP A 37 -28.62 2.80 -20.94
CA ASP A 37 -27.68 1.70 -20.80
C ASP A 37 -26.30 2.16 -20.32
N LEU A 38 -25.83 3.33 -20.77
CA LEU A 38 -24.55 3.89 -20.31
C LEU A 38 -24.59 4.24 -18.81
N ALA A 39 -25.71 4.82 -18.33
CA ALA A 39 -25.87 5.14 -16.91
C ALA A 39 -25.94 3.86 -16.06
N LYS A 40 -26.61 2.81 -16.56
CA LYS A 40 -26.62 1.48 -15.93
C LYS A 40 -25.21 0.87 -15.87
N ALA A 41 -24.46 0.92 -16.98
CA ALA A 41 -23.08 0.42 -17.03
C ALA A 41 -22.16 1.18 -16.05
N GLN A 42 -22.27 2.51 -15.99
CA GLN A 42 -21.52 3.33 -15.03
C GLN A 42 -21.89 3.05 -13.58
N LYS A 43 -23.18 2.82 -13.27
CA LYS A 43 -23.63 2.43 -11.92
C LYS A 43 -23.04 1.09 -11.50
N VAL A 44 -23.10 0.08 -12.37
CA VAL A 44 -22.49 -1.25 -12.13
C VAL A 44 -20.99 -1.11 -11.90
N LEU A 45 -20.29 -0.34 -12.73
CA LEU A 45 -18.87 -0.08 -12.57
C LEU A 45 -18.56 0.59 -11.22
N ARG A 46 -19.33 1.60 -10.81
CA ARG A 46 -19.16 2.30 -9.52
C ARG A 46 -19.38 1.37 -8.32
N GLU A 47 -20.44 0.56 -8.36
CA GLU A 47 -20.71 -0.44 -7.33
C GLU A 47 -19.58 -1.49 -7.24
N LEU A 48 -19.05 -1.94 -8.38
CA LEU A 48 -17.94 -2.88 -8.44
C LEU A 48 -16.66 -2.27 -7.85
N LYS A 49 -16.31 -1.02 -8.21
CA LYS A 49 -15.17 -0.28 -7.63
C LYS A 49 -15.29 -0.18 -6.11
N SER A 50 -16.48 0.16 -5.60
CA SER A 50 -16.76 0.21 -4.16
C SER A 50 -16.58 -1.15 -3.47
N LYS A 51 -17.09 -2.23 -4.07
CA LYS A 51 -16.93 -3.61 -3.54
C LYS A 51 -15.45 -4.01 -3.50
N ILE A 52 -14.68 -3.69 -4.54
CA ILE A 52 -13.24 -3.96 -4.59
C ILE A 52 -12.50 -3.21 -3.49
N SER A 53 -12.80 -1.92 -3.28
CA SER A 53 -12.18 -1.12 -2.23
C SER A 53 -12.45 -1.69 -0.84
N SER A 54 -13.74 -1.97 -0.52
CA SER A 54 -14.14 -2.58 0.75
C SER A 54 -13.46 -3.94 0.99
N GLN A 55 -13.43 -4.81 -0.03
CA GLN A 55 -12.77 -6.11 0.07
C GLN A 55 -11.25 -5.99 0.21
N SER A 56 -10.61 -5.05 -0.49
CA SER A 56 -9.17 -4.80 -0.37
C SER A 56 -8.80 -4.36 1.05
N LYS A 57 -9.61 -3.49 1.66
CA LYS A 57 -9.44 -3.07 3.06
C LYS A 57 -9.53 -4.25 4.02
N LYS A 58 -10.53 -5.13 3.86
CA LYS A 58 -10.67 -6.36 4.66
C LYS A 58 -9.45 -7.28 4.52
N ASN A 59 -8.97 -7.48 3.30
CA ASN A 59 -7.79 -8.31 3.03
C ASN A 59 -6.54 -7.76 3.68
N PHE A 60 -6.32 -6.44 3.61
CA PHE A 60 -5.14 -5.82 4.22
C PHE A 60 -5.12 -6.01 5.74
N VAL A 61 -6.27 -5.84 6.42
CA VAL A 61 -6.39 -6.07 7.86
C VAL A 61 -6.09 -7.54 8.19
N LEU A 62 -6.71 -8.47 7.48
CA LEU A 62 -6.46 -9.91 7.67
C LEU A 62 -4.99 -10.27 7.43
N GLU A 63 -4.35 -9.67 6.43
CA GLU A 63 -2.95 -9.92 6.14
C GLU A 63 -2.03 -9.36 7.24
N LYS A 64 -2.36 -8.21 7.81
CA LYS A 64 -1.67 -7.68 9.00
C LYS A 64 -1.81 -8.65 10.18
N ASP A 65 -3.01 -9.15 10.41
CA ASP A 65 -3.29 -10.12 11.48
C ASP A 65 -2.55 -11.44 11.25
N VAL A 66 -2.54 -11.98 10.02
CA VAL A 66 -1.77 -13.16 9.64
C VAL A 66 -0.27 -12.94 9.88
N ARG A 67 0.30 -11.80 9.49
CA ARG A 67 1.72 -11.49 9.75
C ARG A 67 2.05 -11.38 11.23
N TYR A 68 1.16 -10.79 12.01
CA TYR A 68 1.29 -10.71 13.46
C TYR A 68 1.34 -12.11 14.07
N LEU A 69 0.40 -12.97 13.67
CA LEU A 69 0.35 -14.36 14.12
C LEU A 69 1.56 -15.17 13.65
N ASP A 70 2.04 -14.98 12.41
CA ASP A 70 3.25 -15.64 11.90
C ASP A 70 4.47 -15.31 12.75
N SER A 71 4.68 -14.02 13.06
CA SER A 71 5.79 -13.58 13.91
C SER A 71 5.69 -14.21 15.30
N ARG A 72 4.49 -14.18 15.90
CA ARG A 72 4.25 -14.69 17.26
C ARG A 72 4.36 -16.21 17.32
N ILE A 73 3.79 -16.94 16.36
CA ILE A 73 3.88 -18.40 16.26
C ILE A 73 5.32 -18.84 16.00
N ALA A 74 6.08 -18.14 15.16
CA ALA A 74 7.50 -18.43 14.96
C ALA A 74 8.30 -18.30 16.26
N LEU A 75 8.02 -17.25 17.06
CA LEU A 75 8.61 -17.05 18.38
C LEU A 75 8.15 -18.13 19.38
N LEU A 76 6.86 -18.50 19.36
CA LEU A 76 6.28 -19.57 20.19
C LEU A 76 6.95 -20.93 19.91
N ILE A 77 7.22 -21.24 18.64
CA ILE A 77 7.93 -22.46 18.22
C ILE A 77 9.38 -22.44 18.71
N GLN A 78 10.07 -21.30 18.61
CA GLN A 78 11.47 -21.18 19.04
C GLN A 78 11.66 -21.27 20.57
N ASN A 79 10.72 -20.74 21.37
CA ASN A 79 10.91 -20.57 22.81
C ASN A 79 10.21 -21.61 23.71
N ARG A 80 9.53 -22.64 23.15
CA ARG A 80 8.85 -23.74 23.89
C ARG A 80 8.15 -23.28 25.20
N MET A 81 7.12 -22.47 25.00
CA MET A 81 5.95 -22.11 25.82
C MET A 81 6.09 -21.61 27.28
N ALA A 82 5.59 -20.38 27.48
CA ALA A 82 4.80 -19.92 28.64
C ALA A 82 3.29 -19.85 28.28
N LEU A 83 2.40 -20.18 29.22
CA LEU A 83 0.95 -20.37 29.00
C LEU A 83 0.16 -19.07 28.68
N GLU A 84 0.72 -17.91 29.02
CA GLU A 84 0.08 -16.60 28.80
C GLU A 84 0.17 -16.13 27.35
N GLU A 85 1.31 -16.34 26.66
CA GLU A 85 1.46 -16.05 25.22
C GLU A 85 0.50 -16.87 24.35
N GLN A 86 0.19 -18.10 24.79
CA GLN A 86 -0.81 -18.97 24.16
C GLN A 86 -2.23 -18.35 24.23
N ASN A 87 -2.57 -17.71 25.35
CA ASN A 87 -3.87 -17.08 25.56
C ASN A 87 -4.01 -15.75 24.83
N GLU A 88 -2.94 -14.94 24.73
CA GLU A 88 -2.97 -13.70 23.94
C GLU A 88 -3.21 -13.98 22.46
N VAL A 89 -2.49 -14.95 21.88
CA VAL A 89 -2.66 -15.36 20.47
C VAL A 89 -4.04 -15.97 20.24
N ALA A 90 -4.58 -16.73 21.20
CA ALA A 90 -5.94 -17.25 21.15
C ALA A 90 -7.01 -16.14 21.20
N SER A 91 -6.86 -15.14 22.08
CA SER A 91 -7.79 -14.00 22.14
C SER A 91 -7.78 -13.18 20.84
N HIS A 92 -6.62 -13.03 20.21
CA HIS A 92 -6.49 -12.33 18.93
C HIS A 92 -7.18 -13.10 17.78
N LEU A 93 -7.30 -14.42 17.89
CA LEU A 93 -7.98 -15.29 16.91
C LEU A 93 -9.50 -15.33 17.08
N GLU A 94 -10.01 -15.15 18.32
CA GLU A 94 -11.44 -15.08 18.63
C GLU A 94 -12.05 -13.72 18.21
N ASP A 95 -11.27 -12.64 18.29
CA ASP A 95 -11.69 -11.28 17.92
C ASP A 95 -11.58 -10.97 16.41
N ALA A 96 -11.18 -11.93 15.58
CA ALA A 96 -11.06 -11.76 14.12
C ALA A 96 -12.39 -11.89 13.36
N SER A 97 -13.51 -12.15 14.05
CA SER A 97 -14.82 -12.35 13.45
C SER A 97 -15.58 -11.03 13.24
N GLU A 98 -15.96 -10.79 11.97
CA GLU A 98 -16.91 -9.81 11.41
C GLU A 98 -16.90 -8.37 11.97
N MET A 99 -16.45 -7.41 11.14
CA MET A 99 -16.61 -5.98 11.43
C MET A 99 -18.09 -5.61 11.49
N GLN A 100 -18.55 -5.12 12.64
CA GLN A 100 -19.93 -4.68 12.83
C GLN A 100 -20.13 -3.27 12.26
N GLU A 101 -21.19 -3.08 11.47
CA GLU A 101 -21.65 -1.75 11.06
C GLU A 101 -22.29 -1.03 12.26
N GLY A 102 -22.04 0.26 12.39
CA GLY A 102 -22.60 1.07 13.47
C GLY A 102 -22.67 2.55 13.15
N GLY A 103 -23.43 3.29 13.96
CA GLY A 103 -23.45 4.75 13.96
C GLY A 103 -22.40 5.33 14.92
N PHE A 104 -21.95 6.55 14.64
CA PHE A 104 -21.14 7.31 15.60
C PHE A 104 -21.99 7.60 16.85
N PRO A 105 -21.45 7.57 18.07
CA PRO A 105 -22.23 7.82 19.28
C PRO A 105 -22.84 9.23 19.40
N ASN A 106 -22.40 10.19 18.58
CA ASN A 106 -22.77 11.59 18.68
C ASN A 106 -22.72 12.29 17.30
N ASP A 107 -23.86 12.83 16.86
CA ASP A 107 -24.02 13.50 15.55
C ASP A 107 -23.12 14.72 15.37
N ASP A 108 -22.84 15.50 16.44
CA ASP A 108 -21.91 16.64 16.38
C ASP A 108 -20.47 16.20 16.06
N LYS A 109 -20.02 15.10 16.69
CA LYS A 109 -18.69 14.55 16.40
C LYS A 109 -18.62 13.95 15.00
N THR A 110 -19.70 13.34 14.50
CA THR A 110 -19.79 12.88 13.11
C THR A 110 -19.55 14.03 12.14
N GLN A 111 -20.18 15.18 12.36
CA GLN A 111 -20.00 16.35 11.50
C GLN A 111 -18.56 16.90 11.57
N LYS A 112 -17.99 17.02 12.77
CA LYS A 112 -16.62 17.52 12.97
C LYS A 112 -15.57 16.60 12.33
N TYR A 113 -15.70 15.29 12.52
CA TYR A 113 -14.82 14.32 11.84
C TYR A 113 -15.06 14.30 10.34
N GLY A 114 -16.30 14.44 9.86
CA GLY A 114 -16.61 14.56 8.44
C GLY A 114 -15.85 15.71 7.78
N ASN A 115 -15.84 16.88 8.43
CA ASN A 115 -15.09 18.05 7.97
C ASN A 115 -13.56 17.84 8.06
N LEU A 116 -13.05 17.21 9.14
CA LEU A 116 -11.61 16.88 9.24
C LEU A 116 -11.17 15.98 8.09
N LEU A 117 -11.89 14.88 7.85
CA LEU A 117 -11.54 13.88 6.85
C LEU A 117 -11.72 14.43 5.44
N PHE A 118 -12.70 15.31 5.21
CA PHE A 118 -12.82 16.06 3.97
C PHE A 118 -11.58 16.94 3.72
N LEU A 119 -11.16 17.72 4.72
CA LEU A 119 -9.96 18.56 4.62
C LEU A 119 -8.71 17.70 4.32
N LEU A 120 -8.52 16.59 5.04
CA LEU A 120 -7.40 15.68 4.82
C LEU A 120 -7.41 15.04 3.42
N GLN A 121 -8.59 14.77 2.87
CA GLN A 121 -8.74 14.22 1.52
C GLN A 121 -8.43 15.28 0.45
N SER A 122 -9.03 16.48 0.58
CA SER A 122 -8.93 17.59 -0.37
C SER A 122 -7.57 18.29 -0.33
N GLU A 123 -6.89 18.30 0.81
CA GLU A 123 -5.57 18.91 0.99
C GLU A 123 -4.50 17.86 1.41
N PRO A 124 -3.94 17.10 0.46
CA PRO A 124 -3.01 15.99 0.77
C PRO A 124 -1.70 16.45 1.44
N ARG A 125 -1.42 17.75 1.45
CA ARG A 125 -0.27 18.38 2.12
C ARG A 125 -0.21 18.07 3.62
N HIS A 126 -1.34 17.98 4.29
CA HIS A 126 -1.39 17.70 5.74
C HIS A 126 -0.94 16.27 6.04
N ILE A 127 -1.48 15.30 5.30
CA ILE A 127 -1.06 13.90 5.39
C ILE A 127 0.41 13.75 5.00
N ALA A 128 0.84 14.42 3.92
CA ALA A 128 2.25 14.42 3.50
C ALA A 128 3.17 14.94 4.61
N HIS A 129 2.76 15.97 5.36
CA HIS A 129 3.52 16.46 6.49
C HIS A 129 3.57 15.45 7.64
N LEU A 130 2.43 14.84 7.96
CA LEU A 130 2.33 13.83 9.01
C LEU A 130 3.20 12.59 8.72
N CYS A 131 3.18 12.09 7.49
CA CYS A 131 4.03 10.96 7.04
C CYS A 131 5.53 11.17 7.29
N ARG A 132 5.98 12.43 7.39
CA ARG A 132 7.38 12.78 7.64
C ARG A 132 7.73 12.84 9.14
N LEU A 133 6.73 12.92 10.01
CA LEU A 133 6.91 13.09 11.46
C LEU A 133 6.70 11.79 12.24
N VAL A 134 5.92 10.85 11.70
CA VAL A 134 5.62 9.58 12.37
C VAL A 134 6.81 8.63 12.46
N SER A 135 6.80 7.79 13.49
CA SER A 135 7.81 6.75 13.72
C SER A 135 7.59 5.52 12.82
N MET A 136 8.58 4.61 12.79
CA MET A 136 8.45 3.31 12.12
C MET A 136 7.35 2.41 12.70
N ALA A 137 6.98 2.60 13.96
CA ALA A 137 5.90 1.83 14.60
C ALA A 137 4.51 2.34 14.18
N GLU A 138 4.40 3.64 13.89
CA GLU A 138 3.12 4.30 13.60
C GLU A 138 2.79 4.32 12.10
N ILE A 139 3.81 4.25 11.23
CA ILE A 139 3.66 4.44 9.78
C ILE A 139 2.70 3.44 9.15
N ASP A 140 2.75 2.16 9.52
CA ASP A 140 1.89 1.14 8.90
C ASP A 140 0.41 1.37 9.22
N SER A 141 0.09 1.87 10.42
CA SER A 141 -1.27 2.26 10.79
C SER A 141 -1.74 3.50 10.04
N LEU A 142 -0.88 4.51 9.90
CA LEU A 142 -1.17 5.72 9.12
C LEU A 142 -1.44 5.36 7.64
N LEU A 143 -0.55 4.57 7.03
CA LEU A 143 -0.66 4.16 5.64
C LEU A 143 -1.90 3.30 5.39
N GLN A 144 -2.32 2.50 6.36
CA GLN A 144 -3.58 1.76 6.27
C GLN A 144 -4.77 2.71 6.08
N THR A 145 -4.91 3.70 6.97
CA THR A 145 -6.01 4.67 6.89
C THR A 145 -5.92 5.50 5.61
N VAL A 146 -4.72 5.94 5.22
CA VAL A 146 -4.56 6.82 4.06
C VAL A 146 -4.78 6.08 2.73
N MET A 147 -4.12 4.94 2.50
CA MET A 147 -4.11 4.27 1.19
C MET A 147 -5.30 3.35 0.93
N PHE A 148 -5.96 2.87 1.99
CA PHE A 148 -7.06 1.91 1.89
C PHE A 148 -8.38 2.46 2.42
N THR A 149 -8.39 3.63 3.07
CA THR A 149 -9.64 4.28 3.51
C THR A 149 -9.81 5.65 2.85
N ILE A 150 -8.95 6.65 3.12
CA ILE A 150 -9.11 8.02 2.60
C ILE A 150 -8.98 8.07 1.07
N TYR A 151 -7.99 7.37 0.53
CA TYR A 151 -7.75 7.19 -0.91
C TYR A 151 -7.91 5.71 -1.32
N GLY A 152 -8.88 5.04 -0.69
CA GLY A 152 -9.10 3.61 -0.81
C GLY A 152 -9.67 3.18 -2.16
N ASN A 153 -10.29 4.09 -2.91
CA ASN A 153 -10.85 3.80 -4.23
C ASN A 153 -9.78 3.93 -5.32
N GLN A 154 -8.92 2.91 -5.38
CA GLN A 154 -7.78 2.81 -6.31
C GLN A 154 -8.12 2.82 -7.82
N TYR A 155 -9.40 2.87 -8.18
CA TYR A 155 -9.88 2.94 -9.57
C TYR A 155 -10.64 4.25 -9.86
N GLU A 156 -10.69 5.17 -8.90
CA GLU A 156 -11.19 6.53 -9.09
C GLU A 156 -10.01 7.46 -9.36
N SER A 157 -10.02 8.15 -10.51
CA SER A 157 -8.92 9.02 -10.94
C SER A 157 -8.59 10.08 -9.90
N ARG A 158 -9.62 10.73 -9.34
CA ARG A 158 -9.47 11.80 -8.37
C ARG A 158 -8.71 11.36 -7.12
N GLU A 159 -9.15 10.29 -6.47
CA GLU A 159 -8.48 9.78 -5.25
C GLU A 159 -7.05 9.34 -5.55
N GLU A 160 -6.83 8.70 -6.70
CA GLU A 160 -5.50 8.28 -7.13
C GLU A 160 -4.57 9.49 -7.36
N HIS A 161 -5.02 10.51 -8.06
CA HIS A 161 -4.26 11.74 -8.32
C HIS A 161 -3.97 12.53 -7.04
N LEU A 162 -4.92 12.59 -6.09
CA LEU A 162 -4.70 13.20 -4.77
C LEU A 162 -3.65 12.43 -3.97
N LEU A 163 -3.72 11.09 -3.97
CA LEU A 163 -2.70 10.24 -3.36
C LEU A 163 -1.33 10.45 -4.00
N LEU A 164 -1.23 10.51 -5.33
CA LEU A 164 0.02 10.77 -6.04
C LEU A 164 0.59 12.17 -5.72
N THR A 165 -0.27 13.18 -5.53
CA THR A 165 0.13 14.52 -5.07
C THR A 165 0.73 14.47 -3.67
N MET A 166 0.15 13.67 -2.76
CA MET A 166 0.74 13.39 -1.44
C MET A 166 2.13 12.75 -1.57
N PHE A 167 2.26 11.72 -2.42
CA PHE A 167 3.54 11.07 -2.71
C PHE A 167 4.61 12.04 -3.19
N GLN A 168 4.27 12.92 -4.12
CA GLN A 168 5.20 13.93 -4.63
C GLN A 168 5.67 14.88 -3.54
N SER A 169 4.77 15.33 -2.65
CA SER A 169 5.16 16.20 -1.53
C SER A 169 6.15 15.50 -0.58
N VAL A 170 5.85 14.24 -0.20
CA VAL A 170 6.71 13.44 0.66
C VAL A 170 8.06 13.12 0.01
N LEU A 171 8.05 12.72 -1.27
CA LEU A 171 9.28 12.42 -2.04
C LEU A 171 10.13 13.67 -2.21
N THR A 172 9.53 14.81 -2.56
CA THR A 172 10.23 16.11 -2.69
C THR A 172 11.02 16.41 -1.40
N TYR A 173 10.35 16.33 -0.25
CA TYR A 173 11.01 16.56 1.03
C TYR A 173 12.14 15.56 1.31
N GLN A 174 11.93 14.27 1.03
CA GLN A 174 12.96 13.26 1.24
C GLN A 174 14.18 13.52 0.36
N PHE A 175 13.96 13.86 -0.91
CA PHE A 175 15.04 14.22 -1.82
C PHE A 175 15.78 15.44 -1.30
N ASP A 176 15.11 16.51 -0.91
CA ASP A 176 15.77 17.74 -0.46
C ASP A 176 16.63 17.50 0.81
N ASN A 177 16.16 16.68 1.76
CA ASN A 177 16.83 16.45 3.04
C ASN A 177 17.83 15.27 3.09
N THR A 178 17.91 14.42 2.06
CA THR A 178 18.86 13.29 2.07
C THR A 178 20.21 13.72 1.49
N PRO A 179 21.32 13.68 2.26
CA PRO A 179 22.61 14.16 1.77
C PRO A 179 23.22 13.26 0.69
N GLU A 180 23.05 11.93 0.80
CA GLU A 180 23.73 10.96 -0.05
C GLU A 180 22.77 10.14 -0.91
N TYR A 181 22.94 10.19 -2.24
CA TYR A 181 22.09 9.47 -3.21
C TYR A 181 22.19 7.95 -3.11
N SER A 182 23.30 7.41 -2.56
CA SER A 182 23.54 5.97 -2.45
C SER A 182 22.59 5.28 -1.45
N SER A 183 22.10 6.04 -0.46
CA SER A 183 21.16 5.63 0.59
C SER A 183 19.70 6.02 0.28
N LEU A 184 19.52 7.02 -0.56
CA LEU A 184 18.22 7.55 -0.97
C LEU A 184 17.38 6.47 -1.63
N LEU A 185 16.14 6.29 -1.17
CA LEU A 185 15.27 5.18 -1.57
C LEU A 185 15.97 3.81 -1.43
N ARG A 186 16.88 3.58 -0.49
CA ARG A 186 17.34 2.24 -0.10
C ARG A 186 17.16 1.98 1.37
N ALA A 187 17.35 3.00 2.19
CA ALA A 187 17.07 2.96 3.62
C ALA A 187 15.59 2.64 3.91
N ASN A 188 15.36 1.91 5.01
CA ASN A 188 14.03 1.69 5.56
C ASN A 188 13.57 2.97 6.28
N THR A 189 12.78 3.76 5.55
CA THR A 189 12.24 5.07 5.94
C THR A 189 10.72 5.07 5.79
N PRO A 190 9.98 6.04 6.40
CA PRO A 190 8.52 6.09 6.25
C PRO A 190 8.10 6.19 4.79
N VAL A 191 8.85 6.96 3.99
CA VAL A 191 8.62 7.11 2.54
C VAL A 191 8.85 5.80 1.79
N SER A 192 9.87 5.04 2.17
CA SER A 192 10.11 3.73 1.55
C SER A 192 9.03 2.70 1.89
N ARG A 193 8.49 2.74 3.13
CA ARG A 193 7.33 1.94 3.54
C ARG A 193 6.10 2.35 2.73
N MET A 194 5.87 3.65 2.59
CA MET A 194 4.78 4.23 1.79
C MET A 194 4.81 3.73 0.34
N MET A 195 5.97 3.79 -0.32
CA MET A 195 6.15 3.24 -1.67
C MET A 195 5.88 1.74 -1.75
N THR A 196 6.40 0.95 -0.80
CA THR A 196 6.13 -0.50 -0.76
C THR A 196 4.66 -0.81 -0.50
N THR A 197 3.96 -0.06 0.33
CA THR A 197 2.53 -0.28 0.58
C THR A 197 1.70 0.07 -0.65
N TYR A 198 2.07 1.14 -1.37
CA TYR A 198 1.39 1.54 -2.60
C TYR A 198 1.49 0.49 -3.71
N THR A 199 2.65 -0.16 -3.88
CA THR A 199 2.81 -1.21 -4.90
C THR A 199 2.01 -2.48 -4.59
N ARG A 200 1.52 -2.63 -3.36
CA ARG A 200 0.67 -3.75 -2.92
C ARG A 200 -0.83 -3.48 -3.14
N ARG A 201 -1.20 -2.29 -3.62
CA ARG A 201 -2.57 -1.98 -4.06
C ARG A 201 -2.92 -2.80 -5.31
N GLY A 202 -4.21 -2.93 -5.58
CA GLY A 202 -4.79 -3.74 -6.65
C GLY A 202 -4.09 -3.59 -8.01
N PRO A 203 -3.90 -2.37 -8.53
CA PRO A 203 -3.20 -2.17 -9.81
C PRO A 203 -1.79 -2.76 -9.83
N GLY A 204 -1.02 -2.59 -8.75
CA GLY A 204 0.32 -3.16 -8.64
C GLY A 204 0.30 -4.69 -8.60
N GLN A 205 -0.65 -5.29 -7.88
CA GLN A 205 -0.83 -6.75 -7.84
C GLN A 205 -1.24 -7.32 -9.21
N SER A 206 -2.17 -6.68 -9.90
CA SER A 206 -2.61 -7.07 -11.25
C SER A 206 -1.44 -7.12 -12.23
N PHE A 207 -0.56 -6.11 -12.17
CA PHE A 207 0.66 -6.09 -12.98
C PHE A 207 1.62 -7.24 -12.64
N LEU A 208 1.89 -7.49 -11.36
CA LEU A 208 2.76 -8.60 -10.95
C LEU A 208 2.19 -9.94 -11.41
N LYS A 209 0.87 -10.12 -11.34
CA LYS A 209 0.20 -11.33 -11.83
C LYS A 209 0.36 -11.48 -13.34
N ALA A 210 0.09 -10.43 -14.12
CA ALA A 210 0.24 -10.46 -15.57
C ALA A 210 1.68 -10.78 -16.02
N VAL A 211 2.68 -10.25 -15.31
CA VAL A 211 4.10 -10.32 -15.74
C VAL A 211 4.85 -11.52 -15.18
N LEU A 212 4.56 -11.96 -13.96
CA LEU A 212 5.37 -12.93 -13.23
C LEU A 212 4.67 -14.27 -13.00
N HIS A 213 3.33 -14.34 -13.03
CA HIS A 213 2.59 -15.54 -12.63
C HIS A 213 3.03 -16.78 -13.42
N ASP A 214 3.00 -16.73 -14.75
CA ASP A 214 3.32 -17.87 -15.60
C ASP A 214 4.77 -18.32 -15.42
N ARG A 215 5.72 -17.36 -15.39
CA ARG A 215 7.15 -17.65 -15.23
C ARG A 215 7.48 -18.29 -13.89
N ILE A 216 6.83 -17.84 -12.82
CA ILE A 216 7.02 -18.40 -11.49
C ILE A 216 6.42 -19.81 -11.41
N ASN A 217 5.21 -20.03 -11.95
CA ASN A 217 4.58 -21.34 -11.94
C ASN A 217 5.37 -22.38 -12.76
N SER A 218 5.80 -22.03 -13.98
CA SER A 218 6.65 -22.93 -14.79
C SER A 218 7.95 -23.32 -14.09
N LEU A 219 8.55 -22.42 -13.30
CA LEU A 219 9.76 -22.74 -12.53
C LEU A 219 9.47 -23.67 -11.34
N ILE A 220 8.33 -23.50 -10.68
CA ILE A 220 7.95 -24.28 -9.49
C ILE A 220 7.56 -25.71 -9.86
N GLU A 221 7.05 -25.94 -11.06
CA GLU A 221 6.79 -27.27 -11.60
C GLU A 221 8.07 -28.12 -11.69
N LEU A 222 9.24 -27.49 -11.85
CA LEU A 222 10.56 -28.14 -11.90
C LEU A 222 11.10 -28.47 -10.50
N LYS A 223 10.39 -29.34 -9.76
CA LYS A 223 10.66 -29.64 -8.32
C LYS A 223 12.07 -30.15 -8.03
N ASP A 224 12.67 -30.89 -8.95
CA ASP A 224 13.98 -31.53 -8.74
C ASP A 224 15.18 -30.69 -9.17
N LEU A 225 14.93 -29.59 -9.88
CA LEU A 225 15.96 -28.73 -10.46
C LEU A 225 16.74 -27.97 -9.38
N ASP A 226 17.99 -28.39 -9.16
CA ASP A 226 18.93 -27.71 -8.25
C ASP A 226 19.88 -26.78 -9.03
N LEU A 227 19.64 -25.48 -8.95
CA LEU A 227 20.51 -24.44 -9.53
C LEU A 227 21.37 -23.73 -8.47
N GLU A 228 21.71 -24.41 -7.37
CA GLU A 228 22.69 -23.86 -6.42
C GLU A 228 24.06 -23.70 -7.09
N ILE A 229 24.59 -22.47 -7.03
CA ILE A 229 25.87 -22.06 -7.63
C ILE A 229 26.90 -21.64 -6.57
N ASN A 230 26.55 -21.68 -5.28
CA ASN A 230 27.52 -21.45 -4.21
C ASN A 230 28.50 -22.63 -4.13
N PRO A 231 29.81 -22.44 -4.41
CA PRO A 231 30.77 -23.53 -4.45
C PRO A 231 30.86 -24.34 -3.17
N LEU A 232 30.75 -23.69 -2.01
CA LEU A 232 30.82 -24.37 -0.71
C LEU A 232 29.65 -25.33 -0.52
N LYS A 233 28.42 -24.88 -0.82
CA LYS A 233 27.22 -25.71 -0.71
C LYS A 233 27.19 -26.85 -1.73
N VAL A 234 27.68 -26.58 -2.95
CA VAL A 234 27.80 -27.61 -3.99
C VAL A 234 28.81 -28.67 -3.58
N TYR A 235 29.95 -28.26 -3.00
CA TYR A 235 30.97 -29.17 -2.48
C TYR A 235 30.44 -30.03 -1.32
N GLU A 236 29.75 -29.42 -0.35
CA GLU A 236 29.14 -30.14 0.78
C GLU A 236 28.17 -31.22 0.29
N ARG A 237 27.24 -30.87 -0.60
CA ARG A 237 26.29 -31.83 -1.19
C ARG A 237 26.98 -32.92 -2.01
N MET A 238 28.03 -32.56 -2.75
CA MET A 238 28.82 -33.52 -3.52
C MET A 238 29.49 -34.55 -2.59
N ILE A 239 30.05 -34.10 -1.46
CA ILE A 239 30.62 -35.01 -0.46
C ILE A 239 29.55 -35.89 0.18
N GLU A 240 28.42 -35.31 0.59
CA GLU A 240 27.31 -36.06 1.19
C GLU A 240 26.85 -37.18 0.25
N GLN A 241 26.69 -36.87 -1.04
CA GLN A 241 26.28 -37.85 -2.03
C GLN A 241 27.34 -38.93 -2.28
N ILE A 242 28.63 -38.56 -2.35
CA ILE A 242 29.72 -39.54 -2.46
C ILE A 242 29.75 -40.45 -1.22
N GLU A 243 29.60 -39.90 -0.02
CA GLU A 243 29.60 -40.68 1.22
C GLU A 243 28.42 -41.64 1.30
N GLU A 244 27.24 -41.23 0.84
CA GLU A 244 26.05 -42.10 0.70
C GLU A 244 26.29 -43.23 -0.32
N ASP A 245 26.93 -42.93 -1.46
CA ASP A 245 27.15 -43.90 -2.54
C ASP A 245 28.31 -44.88 -2.26
N THR A 246 29.42 -44.41 -1.68
CA THR A 246 30.66 -45.20 -1.48
C THR A 246 30.88 -45.64 -0.03
N GLY A 247 30.10 -45.13 0.92
CA GLY A 247 30.25 -45.40 2.36
C GLY A 247 31.51 -44.82 3.01
N SER A 248 32.34 -44.08 2.27
CA SER A 248 33.55 -43.45 2.80
C SER A 248 33.99 -42.23 1.97
N VAL A 249 34.46 -41.18 2.65
CA VAL A 249 34.92 -39.96 1.97
C VAL A 249 36.36 -40.14 1.47
N PRO A 250 36.65 -39.89 0.17
CA PRO A 250 38.00 -39.97 -0.36
C PRO A 250 38.97 -39.04 0.37
N ALA A 251 40.20 -39.50 0.64
CA ALA A 251 41.23 -38.69 1.30
C ALA A 251 41.62 -37.41 0.51
N SER A 252 41.29 -37.35 -0.78
CA SER A 252 41.48 -36.18 -1.65
C SER A 252 40.42 -35.08 -1.46
N LEU A 253 39.32 -35.34 -0.76
CA LEU A 253 38.20 -34.42 -0.59
C LEU A 253 37.86 -34.22 0.91
N PRO A 254 38.61 -33.35 1.63
CA PRO A 254 38.39 -33.12 3.06
C PRO A 254 37.07 -32.38 3.35
N LYS A 255 36.42 -32.72 4.47
CA LYS A 255 35.26 -31.96 4.99
C LYS A 255 35.72 -30.64 5.64
N GLY A 256 34.88 -29.60 5.57
CA GLY A 256 35.11 -28.32 6.24
C GLY A 256 36.10 -27.38 5.54
N ILE A 257 36.16 -27.42 4.21
CA ILE A 257 37.00 -26.50 3.42
C ILE A 257 36.44 -25.08 3.39
N THR A 258 37.28 -24.12 3.01
CA THR A 258 36.87 -22.73 2.80
C THR A 258 36.12 -22.57 1.46
N ALA A 259 35.34 -21.49 1.33
CA ALA A 259 34.61 -21.18 0.10
C ALA A 259 35.55 -20.95 -1.11
N GLU A 260 36.76 -20.47 -0.88
CA GLU A 260 37.80 -20.26 -1.90
C GLU A 260 38.34 -21.60 -2.43
N GLN A 261 38.69 -22.51 -1.52
CA GLN A 261 39.11 -23.87 -1.87
C GLN A 261 38.01 -24.64 -2.61
N ALA A 262 36.75 -24.47 -2.20
CA ALA A 262 35.60 -25.06 -2.90
C ALA A 262 35.43 -24.49 -4.32
N ALA A 263 35.73 -23.21 -4.51
CA ALA A 263 35.67 -22.56 -5.81
C ALA A 263 36.83 -22.98 -6.75
N GLU A 264 37.98 -23.37 -6.22
CA GLU A 264 39.11 -23.88 -7.03
C GLU A 264 38.95 -25.35 -7.45
N ASN A 265 38.04 -26.10 -6.82
CA ASN A 265 37.83 -27.51 -7.12
C ASN A 265 37.22 -27.72 -8.52
N ALA A 266 37.93 -28.47 -9.38
CA ALA A 266 37.53 -28.71 -10.76
C ALA A 266 36.20 -29.48 -10.91
N GLN A 267 35.90 -30.43 -10.01
CA GLN A 267 34.64 -31.19 -10.04
C GLN A 267 33.45 -30.29 -9.68
N VAL A 268 33.62 -29.43 -8.67
CA VAL A 268 32.61 -28.43 -8.30
C VAL A 268 32.35 -27.46 -9.46
N GLN A 269 33.40 -27.03 -10.16
CA GLN A 269 33.25 -26.17 -11.32
C GLN A 269 32.49 -26.83 -12.48
N ALA A 270 32.78 -28.09 -12.77
CA ALA A 270 32.07 -28.86 -13.79
C ALA A 270 30.58 -29.03 -13.48
N ILE A 271 30.19 -29.04 -12.19
CA ILE A 271 28.78 -29.07 -11.77
C ILE A 271 28.13 -27.68 -11.89
N ILE A 272 28.86 -26.60 -11.55
CA ILE A 272 28.33 -25.23 -11.52
C ILE A 272 28.12 -24.65 -12.92
N GLU A 273 29.00 -24.96 -13.87
CA GLU A 273 28.96 -24.38 -15.23
C GLU A 273 27.61 -24.58 -15.96
N PRO A 274 27.05 -25.80 -16.08
CA PRO A 274 25.73 -25.98 -16.70
C PRO A 274 24.60 -25.32 -15.90
N ARG A 275 24.72 -25.26 -14.55
CA ARG A 275 23.74 -24.57 -13.69
C ARG A 275 23.74 -23.06 -13.93
N LEU A 276 24.91 -22.46 -14.15
CA LEU A 276 25.04 -21.02 -14.48
C LEU A 276 24.36 -20.69 -15.81
N THR A 277 24.54 -21.54 -16.83
CA THR A 277 23.90 -21.37 -18.13
C THR A 277 22.38 -21.41 -18.00
N MET A 278 21.84 -22.47 -17.36
CA MET A 278 20.39 -22.60 -17.14
C MET A 278 19.83 -21.45 -16.30
N LEU A 279 20.52 -21.05 -15.23
CA LEU A 279 20.10 -19.94 -14.38
C LEU A 279 20.05 -18.62 -15.17
N THR A 280 21.02 -18.40 -16.06
CA THR A 280 21.09 -17.23 -16.94
C THR A 280 19.94 -17.22 -17.95
N GLU A 281 19.61 -18.37 -18.54
CA GLU A 281 18.47 -18.51 -19.46
C GLU A 281 17.14 -18.21 -18.77
N ILE A 282 16.92 -18.79 -17.58
CA ILE A 282 15.71 -18.53 -16.79
C ILE A 282 15.64 -17.05 -16.41
N ALA A 283 16.72 -16.45 -15.91
CA ALA A 283 16.75 -15.04 -15.53
C ALA A 283 16.48 -14.10 -16.73
N ASN A 284 16.99 -14.41 -17.93
CA ASN A 284 16.65 -13.70 -19.15
C ASN A 284 15.15 -13.84 -19.49
N GLY A 285 14.57 -15.03 -19.29
CA GLY A 285 13.14 -15.26 -19.48
C GLY A 285 12.26 -14.38 -18.60
N PHE A 286 12.60 -14.24 -17.32
CA PHE A 286 11.96 -13.28 -16.40
C PHE A 286 12.17 -11.83 -16.83
N LEU A 287 13.39 -11.48 -17.23
CA LEU A 287 13.71 -10.12 -17.62
C LEU A 287 12.93 -9.68 -18.86
N ASN A 288 12.83 -10.55 -19.87
CA ASN A 288 12.08 -10.26 -21.09
C ASN A 288 10.60 -10.02 -20.78
N THR A 289 9.95 -10.87 -19.97
CA THR A 289 8.54 -10.65 -19.62
C THR A 289 8.31 -9.36 -18.84
N ILE A 290 9.25 -8.96 -17.98
CA ILE A 290 9.19 -7.67 -17.26
C ILE A 290 9.31 -6.49 -18.21
N ILE A 291 10.25 -6.54 -19.16
CA ILE A 291 10.48 -5.47 -20.13
C ILE A 291 9.28 -5.34 -21.09
N ASP A 292 8.78 -6.46 -21.61
CA ASP A 292 7.65 -6.51 -22.53
C ASP A 292 6.34 -6.08 -21.86
N GLY A 293 6.24 -6.22 -20.54
CA GLY A 293 5.08 -5.83 -19.73
C GLY A 293 4.91 -4.32 -19.52
N ILE A 294 5.71 -3.44 -20.12
CA ILE A 294 5.67 -1.98 -19.87
C ILE A 294 4.28 -1.34 -20.05
N GLU A 295 3.48 -1.83 -21.00
CA GLU A 295 2.13 -1.30 -21.27
C GLU A 295 1.12 -1.66 -20.18
N GLU A 296 1.34 -2.78 -19.48
CA GLU A 296 0.53 -3.23 -18.34
C GLU A 296 0.92 -2.50 -17.04
N ALA A 297 2.05 -1.76 -17.04
CA ALA A 297 2.53 -1.08 -15.84
C ALA A 297 1.55 0.04 -15.41
N PRO A 298 1.04 0.01 -14.16
CA PRO A 298 0.05 0.98 -13.70
C PRO A 298 0.55 2.42 -13.77
N TYR A 299 -0.35 3.33 -14.16
CA TYR A 299 -0.04 4.76 -14.30
C TYR A 299 0.69 5.34 -13.08
N GLY A 300 0.18 5.11 -11.87
CA GLY A 300 0.78 5.73 -10.70
C GLY A 300 2.16 5.16 -10.32
N ILE A 301 2.47 3.88 -10.64
CA ILE A 301 3.82 3.34 -10.49
C ILE A 301 4.77 4.02 -11.48
N ARG A 302 4.35 4.13 -12.76
CA ARG A 302 5.11 4.85 -13.80
C ARG A 302 5.32 6.32 -13.45
N TRP A 303 4.30 6.96 -12.89
CA TRP A 303 4.37 8.34 -12.45
C TRP A 303 5.31 8.52 -11.26
N ILE A 304 5.32 7.61 -10.28
CA ILE A 304 6.32 7.64 -9.19
C ILE A 304 7.74 7.50 -9.77
N CYS A 305 7.97 6.62 -10.75
CA CYS A 305 9.25 6.53 -11.46
C CYS A 305 9.61 7.87 -12.15
N LYS A 306 8.66 8.50 -12.83
CA LYS A 306 8.82 9.85 -13.42
C LYS A 306 9.20 10.89 -12.36
N GLN A 307 8.56 10.88 -11.19
CA GLN A 307 8.88 11.80 -10.10
C GLN A 307 10.28 11.55 -9.54
N ILE A 308 10.68 10.29 -9.33
CA ILE A 308 12.05 9.93 -8.91
C ILE A 308 13.06 10.49 -9.92
N ARG A 309 12.83 10.32 -11.23
CA ARG A 309 13.67 10.89 -12.29
C ARG A 309 13.76 12.42 -12.21
N SER A 310 12.61 13.09 -12.13
CA SER A 310 12.52 14.55 -12.09
C SER A 310 13.23 15.14 -10.87
N LEU A 311 12.95 14.59 -9.68
CA LEU A 311 13.57 15.04 -8.43
C LEU A 311 15.08 14.75 -8.40
N THR A 312 15.52 13.64 -8.99
CA THR A 312 16.95 13.34 -9.15
C THR A 312 17.64 14.39 -10.00
N LYS A 313 17.09 14.72 -11.17
CA LYS A 313 17.65 15.76 -12.05
C LYS A 313 17.60 17.15 -11.42
N ARG A 314 16.56 17.45 -10.63
CA ARG A 314 16.44 18.72 -9.91
C ARG A 314 17.53 18.87 -8.83
N LYS A 315 17.75 17.83 -8.03
CA LYS A 315 18.74 17.84 -6.96
C LYS A 315 20.17 17.69 -7.48
N TYR A 316 20.35 16.91 -8.53
CA TYR A 316 21.64 16.58 -9.14
C TYR A 316 21.55 16.80 -10.66
N PRO A 317 21.72 18.04 -11.14
CA PRO A 317 21.62 18.35 -12.58
C PRO A 317 22.60 17.57 -13.45
N ASP A 318 23.78 17.24 -12.91
CA ASP A 318 24.83 16.47 -13.58
C ASP A 318 24.67 14.94 -13.44
N ALA A 319 23.58 14.47 -12.82
CA ALA A 319 23.34 13.04 -12.67
C ALA A 319 23.15 12.39 -14.04
N ASN A 320 24.03 11.44 -14.36
CA ASN A 320 23.87 10.62 -15.55
C ASN A 320 22.65 9.67 -15.44
N ASP A 321 22.21 9.16 -16.59
CA ASP A 321 21.07 8.24 -16.65
C ASP A 321 21.29 6.98 -15.80
N GLN A 322 22.54 6.56 -15.59
CA GLN A 322 22.84 5.40 -14.74
C GLN A 322 22.46 5.63 -13.27
N VAL A 323 22.71 6.82 -12.72
CA VAL A 323 22.32 7.17 -11.35
C VAL A 323 20.80 7.21 -11.23
N ILE A 324 20.13 7.80 -12.22
CA ILE A 324 18.66 7.86 -12.30
C ILE A 324 18.07 6.45 -12.33
N CYS A 325 18.53 5.59 -13.24
CA CYS A 325 18.09 4.20 -13.35
C CYS A 325 18.35 3.40 -12.06
N THR A 326 19.43 3.71 -11.34
CA THR A 326 19.73 3.07 -10.05
C THR A 326 18.69 3.42 -8.97
N LEU A 327 18.25 4.69 -8.91
CA LEU A 327 17.22 5.13 -7.95
C LEU A 327 15.85 4.56 -8.32
N ILE A 328 15.49 4.58 -9.61
CA ILE A 328 14.28 3.92 -10.10
C ILE A 328 14.36 2.41 -9.79
N GLY A 329 15.53 1.79 -9.94
CA GLY A 329 15.80 0.37 -9.61
C GLY A 329 15.61 0.03 -8.14
N GLY A 330 15.92 0.98 -7.25
CA GLY A 330 15.64 0.91 -5.83
C GLY A 330 14.13 0.90 -5.51
N PHE A 331 13.29 1.50 -6.36
CA PHE A 331 11.85 1.40 -6.21
C PHE A 331 11.28 0.19 -6.96
N PHE A 332 11.44 0.14 -8.28
CA PHE A 332 10.78 -0.84 -9.15
C PHE A 332 11.28 -2.27 -8.94
N PHE A 333 12.60 -2.51 -8.94
CA PHE A 333 13.10 -3.87 -8.74
C PHE A 333 13.12 -4.26 -7.26
N LEU A 334 13.73 -3.44 -6.41
CA LEU A 334 13.96 -3.79 -5.01
C LEU A 334 12.69 -3.84 -4.16
N ARG A 335 11.71 -2.97 -4.40
CA ARG A 335 10.50 -2.86 -3.56
C ARG A 335 9.23 -3.38 -4.20
N PHE A 336 9.25 -3.71 -5.49
CA PHE A 336 8.07 -4.17 -6.19
C PHE A 336 8.27 -5.54 -6.82
N ILE A 337 9.17 -5.69 -7.80
CA ILE A 337 9.36 -6.96 -8.51
C ILE A 337 10.01 -8.05 -7.63
N ASN A 338 11.19 -7.78 -7.05
CA ASN A 338 11.98 -8.81 -6.38
C ASN A 338 11.29 -9.40 -5.14
N PRO A 339 10.60 -8.63 -4.27
CA PRO A 339 9.81 -9.22 -3.19
C PRO A 339 8.77 -10.22 -3.69
N ALA A 340 8.13 -9.96 -4.82
CA ALA A 340 7.15 -10.84 -5.43
C ALA A 340 7.77 -12.13 -5.99
N ILE A 341 8.99 -12.06 -6.55
CA ILE A 341 9.74 -13.23 -7.01
C ILE A 341 10.21 -14.10 -5.84
N VAL A 342 10.68 -13.49 -4.74
CA VAL A 342 11.22 -14.23 -3.57
C VAL A 342 10.11 -14.84 -2.72
N THR A 343 8.98 -14.15 -2.58
CA THR A 343 7.84 -14.56 -1.75
C THR A 343 6.53 -14.64 -2.54
N PRO A 344 6.47 -15.43 -3.63
CA PRO A 344 5.34 -15.42 -4.57
C PRO A 344 3.99 -15.74 -3.93
N LYS A 345 3.99 -16.57 -2.88
CA LYS A 345 2.78 -16.90 -2.10
C LYS A 345 2.17 -15.66 -1.45
N SER A 346 3.01 -14.80 -0.85
CA SER A 346 2.56 -13.56 -0.19
C SER A 346 2.04 -12.50 -1.18
N TYR A 347 2.34 -12.67 -2.47
CA TYR A 347 1.86 -11.82 -3.57
C TYR A 347 0.76 -12.50 -4.40
N MET A 348 0.23 -13.65 -3.95
CA MET A 348 -0.81 -14.41 -4.64
C MET A 348 -0.45 -14.80 -6.08
N LEU A 349 0.84 -15.01 -6.33
CA LEU A 349 1.32 -15.49 -7.63
C LEU A 349 1.23 -17.01 -7.75
N ILE A 350 1.08 -17.71 -6.62
CA ILE A 350 1.00 -19.17 -6.53
C ILE A 350 0.10 -19.62 -5.38
N ASP A 351 -0.43 -20.83 -5.46
CA ASP A 351 -1.36 -21.40 -4.46
C ASP A 351 -0.66 -22.06 -3.26
N GLY A 352 0.55 -22.61 -3.49
CA GLY A 352 1.29 -23.39 -2.50
C GLY A 352 2.63 -22.77 -2.12
N GLN A 353 3.26 -23.25 -1.05
CA GLN A 353 4.66 -22.87 -0.77
C GLN A 353 5.59 -23.61 -1.75
N PRO A 354 6.52 -22.90 -2.44
CA PRO A 354 7.47 -23.57 -3.32
C PRO A 354 8.35 -24.54 -2.53
N ALA A 355 8.74 -25.65 -3.15
CA ALA A 355 9.76 -26.53 -2.62
C ALA A 355 11.10 -25.78 -2.43
N ASP A 356 11.97 -26.29 -1.56
CA ASP A 356 13.21 -25.61 -1.17
C ASP A 356 14.12 -25.25 -2.36
N LYS A 357 14.22 -26.16 -3.34
CA LYS A 357 15.02 -25.98 -4.56
C LYS A 357 14.48 -24.83 -5.45
N PRO A 358 13.22 -24.86 -5.96
CA PRO A 358 12.64 -23.71 -6.67
C PRO A 358 12.68 -22.40 -5.89
N ARG A 359 12.43 -22.41 -4.58
CA ARG A 359 12.51 -21.21 -3.72
C ARG A 359 13.92 -20.60 -3.73
N ARG A 360 14.94 -21.46 -3.65
CA ARG A 360 16.34 -21.03 -3.75
C ARG A 360 16.65 -20.45 -5.13
N THR A 361 16.18 -21.08 -6.21
CA THR A 361 16.35 -20.58 -7.57
C THR A 361 15.69 -19.20 -7.78
N LEU A 362 14.44 -19.02 -7.33
CA LEU A 362 13.76 -17.72 -7.35
C LEU A 362 14.55 -16.64 -6.60
N THR A 363 15.16 -17.00 -5.46
CA THR A 363 16.03 -16.09 -4.71
C THR A 363 17.27 -15.68 -5.50
N LEU A 364 17.90 -16.62 -6.23
CA LEU A 364 19.04 -16.32 -7.09
C LEU A 364 18.63 -15.41 -8.26
N ILE A 365 17.49 -15.66 -8.89
CA ILE A 365 16.94 -14.81 -9.97
C ILE A 365 16.71 -13.39 -9.47
N ALA A 366 16.04 -13.23 -8.32
CA ALA A 366 15.80 -11.91 -7.73
C ALA A 366 17.11 -11.16 -7.44
N LYS A 367 18.16 -11.86 -6.96
CA LYS A 367 19.50 -11.28 -6.78
C LYS A 367 20.15 -10.86 -8.08
N MET A 368 20.03 -11.66 -9.15
CA MET A 368 20.54 -11.32 -10.48
C MET A 368 19.88 -10.06 -11.02
N LEU A 369 18.55 -9.97 -10.94
CA LEU A 369 17.78 -8.79 -11.35
C LEU A 369 18.14 -7.57 -10.49
N GLN A 370 18.33 -7.76 -9.18
CA GLN A 370 18.75 -6.68 -8.29
C GLN A 370 20.15 -6.14 -8.61
N ASN A 371 21.08 -7.04 -8.92
CA ASN A 371 22.44 -6.71 -9.33
C ASN A 371 22.50 -6.04 -10.71
N LEU A 372 21.52 -6.31 -11.57
CA LEU A 372 21.36 -5.65 -12.86
C LEU A 372 20.79 -4.23 -12.70
N ALA A 373 19.83 -4.05 -11.80
CA ALA A 373 19.22 -2.74 -11.50
C ALA A 373 20.16 -1.80 -10.70
N ASN A 374 21.14 -2.36 -9.99
CA ASN A 374 22.12 -1.61 -9.19
C ASN A 374 23.54 -1.76 -9.75
N LYS A 375 24.51 -1.05 -9.16
CA LYS A 375 25.93 -1.41 -9.31
C LYS A 375 26.24 -2.63 -8.42
N PRO A 376 26.60 -3.80 -8.97
CA PRO A 376 26.85 -5.00 -8.17
C PRO A 376 28.06 -4.80 -7.25
N SER A 377 27.97 -5.36 -6.04
CA SER A 377 29.08 -5.50 -5.10
C SER A 377 29.24 -6.97 -4.74
N TYR A 378 30.35 -7.56 -5.16
CA TYR A 378 30.65 -8.98 -4.94
C TYR A 378 31.38 -9.25 -3.62
N ALA A 379 31.57 -8.23 -2.78
CA ALA A 379 32.32 -8.34 -1.54
C ALA A 379 31.70 -9.34 -0.54
N LYS A 380 30.37 -9.47 -0.53
CA LYS A 380 29.64 -10.40 0.36
C LYS A 380 29.39 -11.78 -0.27
N GLU A 381 29.30 -11.85 -1.59
CA GLU A 381 28.97 -13.09 -2.32
C GLU A 381 29.88 -13.21 -3.56
N PRO A 382 31.17 -13.58 -3.39
CA PRO A 382 32.14 -13.60 -4.49
C PRO A 382 31.73 -14.52 -5.65
N TYR A 383 31.04 -15.61 -5.35
CA TYR A 383 30.59 -16.59 -6.35
C TYR A 383 29.61 -15.99 -7.38
N MET A 384 28.91 -14.89 -7.06
CA MET A 384 28.02 -14.20 -7.99
C MET A 384 28.77 -13.44 -9.09
N ALA A 385 30.09 -13.26 -8.97
CA ALA A 385 30.90 -12.59 -9.99
C ALA A 385 30.87 -13.33 -11.34
N LYS A 386 30.65 -14.66 -11.34
CA LYS A 386 30.50 -15.46 -12.57
C LYS A 386 29.28 -15.09 -13.41
N LEU A 387 28.31 -14.38 -12.82
CA LEU A 387 27.11 -13.87 -13.51
C LEU A 387 27.31 -12.46 -14.09
N GLN A 388 28.52 -11.90 -14.03
CA GLN A 388 28.84 -10.61 -14.64
C GLN A 388 28.50 -10.53 -16.15
N PRO A 389 28.69 -11.58 -16.97
CA PRO A 389 28.29 -11.56 -18.39
C PRO A 389 26.78 -11.33 -18.58
N PHE A 390 25.93 -11.89 -17.72
CA PHE A 390 24.48 -11.61 -17.74
C PHE A 390 24.18 -10.13 -17.51
N ILE A 391 24.90 -9.49 -16.57
CA ILE A 391 24.71 -8.08 -16.26
C ILE A 391 25.14 -7.21 -17.45
N GLN A 392 26.32 -7.49 -18.02
CA GLN A 392 26.86 -6.73 -19.17
C GLN A 392 25.94 -6.81 -20.39
N SER A 393 25.41 -7.99 -20.70
CA SER A 393 24.52 -8.20 -21.85
C SER A 393 23.14 -7.56 -21.71
N ASN A 394 22.68 -7.27 -20.49
CA ASN A 394 21.32 -6.79 -20.23
C ASN A 394 21.24 -5.35 -19.70
N LYS A 395 22.37 -4.73 -19.37
CA LYS A 395 22.40 -3.41 -18.73
C LYS A 395 21.69 -2.33 -19.56
N ASP A 396 21.97 -2.26 -20.85
CA ASP A 396 21.44 -1.20 -21.71
C ASP A 396 19.93 -1.33 -21.93
N ARG A 397 19.42 -2.56 -22.14
CA ARG A 397 17.98 -2.79 -22.30
C ARG A 397 17.20 -2.47 -21.01
N VAL A 398 17.76 -2.76 -19.84
CA VAL A 398 17.12 -2.43 -18.55
C VAL A 398 17.15 -0.94 -18.31
N ASN A 399 18.27 -0.27 -18.56
CA ASN A 399 18.32 1.18 -18.46
C ASN A 399 17.29 1.85 -19.37
N LYS A 400 17.16 1.38 -20.63
CA LYS A 400 16.13 1.85 -21.54
C LYS A 400 14.72 1.64 -20.98
N PHE A 401 14.41 0.42 -20.55
CA PHE A 401 13.11 0.11 -19.92
C PHE A 401 12.78 1.04 -18.74
N MET A 402 13.76 1.33 -17.88
CA MET A 402 13.58 2.21 -16.72
C MET A 402 13.30 3.66 -17.10
N LEU A 403 13.89 4.13 -18.21
CA LEU A 403 13.59 5.44 -18.77
C LEU A 403 12.21 5.46 -19.42
N ASP A 404 11.85 4.42 -20.17
CA ASP A 404 10.54 4.29 -20.82
C ASP A 404 9.39 4.19 -19.80
N LEU A 405 9.63 3.59 -18.63
CA LEU A 405 8.69 3.60 -17.50
C LEU A 405 8.29 5.02 -17.07
N CYS A 406 9.19 6.00 -17.23
CA CYS A 406 8.97 7.38 -16.82
C CYS A 406 8.18 8.21 -17.86
N GLU A 407 7.93 7.68 -19.05
CA GLU A 407 7.24 8.37 -20.14
C GLU A 407 5.71 8.30 -19.95
N VAL A 408 5.21 9.17 -19.06
CA VAL A 408 3.78 9.32 -18.76
C VAL A 408 3.37 10.79 -18.65
N GLY A 409 2.15 11.10 -19.10
CA GLY A 409 1.54 12.43 -18.99
C GLY A 409 1.28 12.84 -17.54
N ASP A 410 1.21 14.14 -17.30
CA ASP A 410 0.80 14.69 -15.99
C ASP A 410 -0.73 14.70 -15.87
N PHE A 411 -1.20 14.71 -14.61
CA PHE A 411 -2.63 14.64 -14.29
C PHE A 411 -3.20 15.94 -13.72
N TYR A 412 -2.42 17.01 -13.59
CA TYR A 412 -2.86 18.22 -12.86
C TYR A 412 -4.12 18.85 -13.47
N GLU A 413 -4.21 18.94 -14.80
CA GLU A 413 -5.40 19.48 -15.48
C GLU A 413 -6.66 18.63 -15.23
N SER A 414 -6.52 17.30 -15.25
CA SER A 414 -7.65 16.40 -14.96
C SER A 414 -8.03 16.40 -13.49
N LEU A 415 -7.05 16.53 -12.57
CA LEU A 415 -7.31 16.64 -11.14
C LEU A 415 -8.00 17.95 -10.78
N GLU A 416 -7.61 19.08 -11.38
CA GLU A 416 -8.31 20.36 -11.20
C GLU A 416 -9.78 20.21 -11.59
N MET A 417 -10.04 19.63 -12.76
CA MET A 417 -11.39 19.34 -13.23
C MET A 417 -12.18 18.42 -12.29
N ASP A 418 -11.58 17.31 -11.86
CA ASP A 418 -12.18 16.35 -10.94
C ASP A 418 -12.53 16.98 -9.58
N ASN A 419 -11.71 17.93 -9.11
CA ASN A 419 -11.97 18.68 -7.88
C ASN A 419 -13.18 19.61 -8.03
N TYR A 420 -13.31 20.33 -9.14
CA TYR A 420 -14.50 21.15 -9.39
C TYR A 420 -15.78 20.30 -9.42
N VAL A 421 -15.74 19.16 -10.11
CA VAL A 421 -16.87 18.22 -10.16
C VAL A 421 -17.20 17.71 -8.76
N ALA A 422 -16.20 17.40 -7.94
CA ALA A 422 -16.43 16.89 -6.60
C ALA A 422 -17.06 17.92 -5.66
N LEU A 423 -16.67 19.19 -5.74
CA LEU A 423 -17.27 20.27 -4.96
C LEU A 423 -18.76 20.47 -5.29
N SER A 424 -19.18 20.10 -6.50
CA SER A 424 -20.59 20.14 -6.91
C SER A 424 -21.42 18.94 -6.39
N LYS A 425 -20.78 17.84 -5.95
CA LYS A 425 -21.45 16.66 -5.43
C LYS A 425 -21.79 16.85 -3.95
N LYS A 426 -23.08 16.92 -3.63
CA LYS A 426 -23.57 17.09 -2.24
C LYS A 426 -23.44 15.83 -1.36
N ASP A 427 -23.24 14.66 -1.97
CA ASP A 427 -23.22 13.36 -1.27
C ASP A 427 -21.85 12.66 -1.33
N LEU A 428 -20.83 13.27 -0.71
CA LEU A 428 -19.55 12.61 -0.47
C LEU A 428 -19.61 11.83 0.85
N GLU A 429 -19.36 10.53 0.83
CA GLU A 429 -19.36 9.67 2.02
C GLU A 429 -18.08 8.83 2.09
N LEU A 430 -17.57 8.62 3.30
CA LEU A 430 -16.37 7.82 3.58
C LEU A 430 -16.68 6.70 4.57
N SER A 431 -16.41 5.45 4.18
CA SER A 431 -16.57 4.29 5.06
C SER A 431 -15.28 4.05 5.87
N ILE A 432 -15.30 4.41 7.16
CA ILE A 432 -14.13 4.42 8.04
C ILE A 432 -14.47 3.83 9.41
N THR A 433 -13.50 3.21 10.08
CA THR A 433 -13.70 2.68 11.44
C THR A 433 -13.41 3.71 12.52
N LEU A 434 -14.00 3.53 13.70
CA LEU A 434 -13.73 4.37 14.88
C LEU A 434 -12.23 4.43 15.21
N ASN A 435 -11.53 3.29 15.20
CA ASN A 435 -10.10 3.25 15.51
C ASN A 435 -9.22 3.92 14.45
N GLU A 436 -9.65 3.93 13.18
CA GLU A 436 -8.95 4.70 12.14
C GLU A 436 -9.13 6.20 12.35
N ILE A 437 -10.34 6.65 12.69
CA ILE A 437 -10.60 8.07 13.05
C ILE A 437 -9.76 8.47 14.26
N TYR A 438 -9.81 7.68 15.34
CA TYR A 438 -9.11 8.01 16.59
C TYR A 438 -7.60 7.94 16.46
N ALA A 439 -7.06 6.96 15.72
CA ALA A 439 -5.64 6.92 15.39
C ALA A 439 -5.20 8.15 14.59
N MET A 440 -5.99 8.54 13.58
CA MET A 440 -5.68 9.73 12.78
C MET A 440 -5.69 10.98 13.64
N HIS A 441 -6.72 11.13 14.46
CA HIS A 441 -6.86 12.26 15.37
C HIS A 441 -5.69 12.33 16.37
N GLY A 442 -5.34 11.21 17.01
CA GLY A 442 -4.23 11.15 17.96
C GLY A 442 -2.86 11.43 17.33
N LEU A 443 -2.64 10.98 16.08
CA LEU A 443 -1.41 11.29 15.34
C LEU A 443 -1.31 12.79 14.99
N ILE A 444 -2.41 13.42 14.59
CA ILE A 444 -2.46 14.85 14.30
C ILE A 444 -2.26 15.64 15.60
N GLU A 445 -2.93 15.24 16.69
CA GLU A 445 -2.79 15.86 18.02
C GLU A 445 -1.34 15.83 18.50
N LYS A 446 -0.69 14.66 18.44
CA LYS A 446 0.73 14.48 18.80
C LYS A 446 1.67 15.42 18.06
N HIS A 447 1.36 15.74 16.80
CA HIS A 447 2.20 16.55 15.92
C HIS A 447 1.60 17.94 15.61
N THR A 448 0.64 18.42 16.41
CA THR A 448 -0.06 19.68 16.17
C THR A 448 0.88 20.87 16.11
N GLY A 449 1.93 20.91 16.94
CA GLY A 449 2.91 22.01 16.93
C GLY A 449 3.69 22.19 15.62
N GLU A 450 3.87 21.12 14.84
CA GLU A 450 4.49 21.20 13.50
C GLU A 450 3.44 21.35 12.38
N LEU A 451 2.27 20.72 12.54
CA LEU A 451 1.20 20.71 11.54
C LEU A 451 0.41 22.02 11.49
N CYS A 452 0.21 22.67 12.64
CA CYS A 452 -0.60 23.88 12.81
C CYS A 452 0.29 25.05 13.23
N LYS A 453 1.23 25.46 12.36
CA LYS A 453 2.08 26.64 12.62
C LYS A 453 1.33 27.97 12.48
N ASP A 454 0.23 27.94 11.74
CA ASP A 454 -0.67 29.07 11.58
C ASP A 454 -1.97 28.78 12.34
N ASP A 455 -2.22 29.56 13.38
CA ASP A 455 -3.39 29.41 14.25
C ASP A 455 -4.71 29.59 13.48
N ASN A 456 -4.69 30.31 12.35
CA ASN A 456 -5.85 30.53 11.48
C ASN A 456 -6.01 29.46 10.38
N SER A 457 -5.15 28.44 10.33
CA SER A 457 -5.30 27.36 9.37
C SER A 457 -6.58 26.55 9.61
N HIS A 458 -7.21 26.06 8.53
CA HIS A 458 -8.41 25.23 8.63
C HIS A 458 -8.21 24.03 9.58
N LEU A 459 -7.04 23.39 9.52
CA LEU A 459 -6.69 22.26 10.39
C LEU A 459 -6.66 22.67 11.87
N SER A 460 -6.05 23.82 12.21
CA SER A 460 -5.98 24.33 13.59
C SER A 460 -7.38 24.56 14.17
N ILE A 461 -8.28 25.18 13.40
CA ILE A 461 -9.66 25.44 13.80
C ILE A 461 -10.39 24.12 14.10
N ILE A 462 -10.32 23.13 13.19
CA ILE A 462 -10.98 21.83 13.40
C ILE A 462 -10.44 21.11 14.63
N MET A 463 -9.11 21.10 14.80
CA MET A 463 -8.46 20.44 15.94
C MET A 463 -8.86 21.10 17.27
N SER A 464 -8.98 22.42 17.30
CA SER A 464 -9.45 23.15 18.49
C SER A 464 -10.89 22.78 18.89
N GLU A 465 -11.76 22.54 17.90
CA GLU A 465 -13.17 22.17 18.11
C GLU A 465 -13.38 20.69 18.46
N LEU A 466 -12.48 19.81 17.99
CA LEU A 466 -12.49 18.37 18.28
C LEU A 466 -12.00 18.04 19.70
N GLY A 467 -11.08 18.85 20.24
CA GLY A 467 -10.46 18.62 21.54
C GLY A 467 -9.54 17.40 21.55
N THR A 468 -9.38 16.75 22.70
CA THR A 468 -8.44 15.63 22.87
C THR A 468 -8.90 14.36 22.16
N ALA A 469 -7.96 13.62 21.56
CA ALA A 469 -8.28 12.38 20.87
C ALA A 469 -8.77 11.28 21.83
N PRO A 470 -9.90 10.62 21.52
CA PRO A 470 -10.33 9.44 22.27
C PRO A 470 -9.30 8.29 22.12
N PRO A 471 -9.12 7.45 23.14
CA PRO A 471 -8.33 6.23 23.00
C PRO A 471 -9.01 5.27 22.02
N GLN A 472 -8.22 4.40 21.38
CA GLN A 472 -8.75 3.34 20.54
C GLN A 472 -9.63 2.39 21.36
N VAL A 473 -10.74 1.95 20.75
CA VAL A 473 -11.70 1.04 21.35
C VAL A 473 -11.31 -0.43 21.08
N PRO A 474 -11.72 -1.36 21.96
CA PRO A 474 -11.54 -2.80 21.72
C PRO A 474 -12.10 -3.23 20.35
N ARG A 475 -11.55 -4.29 19.75
CA ARG A 475 -11.95 -4.78 18.41
C ARG A 475 -13.47 -5.01 18.28
N LYS A 476 -14.13 -5.49 19.34
CA LYS A 476 -15.60 -5.72 19.39
C LYS A 476 -16.43 -4.44 19.29
N GLU A 477 -15.87 -3.31 19.70
CA GLU A 477 -16.52 -1.99 19.66
C GLU A 477 -16.07 -1.15 18.46
N ASN A 478 -15.07 -1.63 17.70
CA ASN A 478 -14.53 -0.93 16.54
C ASN A 478 -15.45 -1.07 15.31
N ARG A 479 -16.52 -0.29 15.30
CA ARG A 479 -17.53 -0.30 14.24
C ARG A 479 -17.10 0.45 12.99
N VAL A 480 -17.59 0.01 11.83
CA VAL A 480 -17.49 0.73 10.55
C VAL A 480 -18.61 1.76 10.48
N ILE A 481 -18.28 2.99 10.11
CA ILE A 481 -19.17 4.15 10.05
C ILE A 481 -19.08 4.78 8.66
N ASN A 482 -20.22 5.14 8.10
CA ASN A 482 -20.29 5.96 6.89
C ASN A 482 -20.35 7.43 7.30
N LEU A 483 -19.27 8.16 7.00
CA LEU A 483 -19.05 9.52 7.43
C LEU A 483 -19.36 10.46 6.25
N PRO A 484 -20.37 11.34 6.35
CA PRO A 484 -20.61 12.35 5.34
C PRO A 484 -19.47 13.36 5.36
N LEU A 485 -18.85 13.59 4.21
CA LEU A 485 -17.75 14.52 4.01
C LEU A 485 -18.31 15.82 3.42
N PHE A 486 -17.99 16.94 4.06
CA PHE A 486 -18.39 18.25 3.57
C PHE A 486 -17.37 19.30 4.00
N SER A 487 -17.28 20.38 3.22
CA SER A 487 -16.49 21.55 3.55
C SER A 487 -17.36 22.60 4.24
N ARG A 488 -16.87 23.21 5.32
CA ARG A 488 -17.52 24.40 5.92
C ARG A 488 -17.01 25.73 5.34
N TRP A 489 -15.93 25.71 4.56
CA TRP A 489 -15.30 26.91 4.00
C TRP A 489 -15.51 27.05 2.50
N GLU A 490 -15.71 25.95 1.79
CA GLU A 490 -16.03 25.99 0.37
C GLU A 490 -17.54 26.14 0.21
N THR A 491 -17.97 27.33 -0.19
CA THR A 491 -19.33 27.53 -0.72
C THR A 491 -19.46 26.70 -2.00
N ALA A 492 -20.58 25.98 -2.17
CA ALA A 492 -20.96 25.48 -3.49
C ALA A 492 -20.91 26.66 -4.46
N ILE A 493 -20.08 26.58 -5.51
CA ILE A 493 -19.97 27.66 -6.48
C ILE A 493 -21.27 27.63 -7.28
N ASP A 494 -22.24 28.45 -6.87
CA ASP A 494 -23.52 28.60 -7.57
C ASP A 494 -23.35 29.24 -8.96
N ASP A 495 -22.15 29.73 -9.32
CA ASP A 495 -21.91 30.45 -10.59
C ASP A 495 -20.53 30.10 -11.22
N LEU A 496 -20.34 28.82 -11.57
CA LEU A 496 -19.13 28.30 -12.24
C LEU A 496 -18.89 28.96 -13.62
N THR A 497 -19.96 29.45 -14.23
CA THR A 497 -20.03 30.23 -15.48
C THR A 497 -19.24 31.53 -15.40
N ALA A 498 -19.26 32.21 -14.26
CA ALA A 498 -18.51 33.44 -14.02
C ALA A 498 -17.00 33.20 -13.82
N ALA A 499 -16.62 32.02 -13.32
CA ALA A 499 -15.22 31.66 -13.09
C ALA A 499 -14.47 31.21 -14.37
N LEU A 500 -15.20 30.81 -15.41
CA LEU A 500 -14.66 30.22 -16.64
C LEU A 500 -14.72 31.15 -17.86
N ASP A 501 -15.05 32.44 -17.69
CA ASP A 501 -15.21 33.43 -18.78
C ASP A 501 -16.12 32.93 -19.93
N ILE A 502 -17.20 32.21 -19.59
CA ILE A 502 -18.10 31.61 -20.60
C ILE A 502 -19.10 32.66 -21.09
N THR A 503 -19.21 32.85 -22.41
CA THR A 503 -20.22 33.75 -22.97
C THR A 503 -21.62 33.14 -22.90
N GLN A 504 -22.65 33.99 -22.86
CA GLN A 504 -24.04 33.55 -22.86
C GLN A 504 -24.39 32.69 -24.10
N GLU A 505 -23.78 32.99 -25.26
CA GLU A 505 -23.89 32.21 -26.49
C GLU A 505 -23.34 30.77 -26.31
N GLU A 506 -22.19 30.63 -25.62
CA GLU A 506 -21.58 29.33 -25.34
C GLU A 506 -22.41 28.53 -24.32
N VAL A 507 -23.01 29.19 -23.32
CA VAL A 507 -23.93 28.55 -22.37
C VAL A 507 -25.14 27.96 -23.11
N PHE A 508 -25.84 28.75 -23.93
CA PHE A 508 -26.99 28.27 -24.69
C PHE A 508 -26.62 27.18 -25.68
N PHE A 509 -25.44 27.26 -26.30
CA PHE A 509 -24.96 26.23 -27.22
C PHE A 509 -24.71 24.89 -26.51
N MET A 510 -24.07 24.93 -25.33
CA MET A 510 -23.84 23.73 -24.51
C MET A 510 -25.15 23.16 -23.95
N GLU A 511 -26.06 24.00 -23.50
CA GLU A 511 -27.38 23.59 -23.02
C GLU A 511 -28.15 22.88 -24.14
N ALA A 512 -28.16 23.47 -25.35
CA ALA A 512 -28.79 22.87 -26.52
C ALA A 512 -28.16 21.51 -26.86
N LYS A 513 -26.83 21.43 -26.94
CA LYS A 513 -26.11 20.19 -27.20
C LYS A 513 -26.46 19.11 -26.16
N SER A 514 -26.40 19.46 -24.88
CA SER A 514 -26.73 18.56 -23.76
C SER A 514 -28.16 18.02 -23.87
N ILE A 515 -29.15 18.89 -24.09
CA ILE A 515 -30.56 18.48 -24.21
C ILE A 515 -30.78 17.58 -25.43
N PHE A 516 -30.18 17.90 -26.59
CA PHE A 516 -30.29 17.03 -27.78
C PHE A 516 -29.66 15.65 -27.56
N VAL A 517 -28.49 15.59 -26.94
CA VAL A 517 -27.83 14.33 -26.57
C VAL A 517 -28.70 13.52 -25.61
N GLN A 518 -29.28 14.18 -24.59
CA GLN A 518 -30.17 13.54 -23.63
C GLN A 518 -31.43 12.96 -24.30
N ILE A 519 -32.10 13.75 -25.16
CA ILE A 519 -33.27 13.29 -25.92
C ILE A 519 -32.91 12.08 -26.77
N MET A 520 -31.79 12.15 -27.51
CA MET A 520 -31.34 11.07 -28.38
C MET A 520 -30.99 9.79 -27.62
N ARG A 521 -30.46 9.90 -26.39
CA ARG A 521 -30.19 8.74 -25.52
C ARG A 521 -31.46 8.09 -24.96
N SER A 522 -32.53 8.87 -24.77
CA SER A 522 -33.83 8.35 -24.35
C SER A 522 -34.67 7.75 -25.49
N ILE A 523 -34.36 8.05 -26.76
CA ILE A 523 -35.10 7.52 -27.92
C ILE A 523 -34.47 6.19 -28.37
N PRO A 524 -35.28 5.12 -28.57
CA PRO A 524 -34.79 3.87 -29.13
C PRO A 524 -34.16 4.05 -30.52
N SER A 525 -32.98 3.44 -30.73
CA SER A 525 -32.16 3.58 -31.95
C SER A 525 -32.85 3.11 -33.25
N ASN A 526 -33.96 2.37 -33.13
CA ASN A 526 -34.75 1.84 -34.25
C ASN A 526 -35.83 2.82 -34.76
N THR A 527 -35.97 3.99 -34.13
CA THR A 527 -36.97 5.00 -34.50
C THR A 527 -36.56 5.76 -35.77
N SER A 528 -37.53 6.13 -36.61
CA SER A 528 -37.29 6.94 -37.84
C SER A 528 -36.62 8.29 -37.56
N VAL A 529 -36.78 8.82 -36.35
CA VAL A 529 -36.23 10.08 -35.85
C VAL A 529 -34.74 9.98 -35.51
N ALA A 530 -34.23 8.77 -35.23
CA ALA A 530 -32.82 8.51 -34.93
C ALA A 530 -31.96 8.21 -36.17
N ARG A 531 -32.53 8.28 -37.38
CA ARG A 531 -31.81 8.03 -38.64
C ARG A 531 -30.91 9.22 -38.99
N ARG A 532 -29.69 8.91 -39.45
CA ARG A 532 -28.73 9.92 -39.94
C ARG A 532 -29.06 10.37 -41.38
N PRO A 533 -28.80 11.64 -41.74
CA PRO A 533 -28.33 12.73 -40.87
C PRO A 533 -29.41 13.18 -39.87
N LEU A 534 -28.99 13.50 -38.64
CA LEU A 534 -29.92 13.90 -37.58
C LEU A 534 -30.68 15.18 -37.95
N ARG A 535 -31.99 15.22 -37.72
CA ARG A 535 -32.85 16.39 -37.95
C ARG A 535 -33.31 16.96 -36.61
N LEU A 536 -32.59 17.94 -36.09
CA LEU A 536 -32.78 18.48 -34.73
C LEU A 536 -34.22 18.94 -34.46
N GLU A 537 -34.87 19.63 -35.41
CA GLU A 537 -36.29 20.04 -35.25
C GLU A 537 -37.22 18.85 -35.06
N ARG A 538 -37.07 17.79 -35.88
CA ARG A 538 -37.91 16.58 -35.76
C ARG A 538 -37.64 15.82 -34.46
N ILE A 539 -36.40 15.86 -33.98
CA ILE A 539 -36.01 15.25 -32.70
C ILE A 539 -36.68 16.01 -31.54
N ALA A 540 -36.63 17.34 -31.56
CA ALA A 540 -37.27 18.19 -30.56
C ALA A 540 -38.80 18.05 -30.59
N ASP A 541 -39.42 18.05 -31.78
CA ASP A 541 -40.86 17.83 -31.97
C ASP A 541 -41.31 16.45 -31.46
N ALA A 542 -40.56 15.40 -31.78
CA ALA A 542 -40.85 14.04 -31.33
C ALA A 542 -40.77 13.92 -29.80
N ALA A 543 -39.80 14.60 -29.17
CA ALA A 543 -39.69 14.65 -27.72
C ALA A 543 -40.83 15.47 -27.08
N ALA A 544 -41.18 16.63 -27.66
CA ALA A 544 -42.25 17.51 -27.19
C ALA A 544 -43.65 16.88 -27.31
N THR A 545 -43.82 15.89 -28.19
CA THR A 545 -45.10 15.18 -28.41
C THR A 545 -45.15 13.80 -27.76
N SER A 546 -44.14 13.44 -26.97
CA SER A 546 -44.08 12.17 -26.25
C SER A 546 -45.21 12.07 -25.21
N ARG A 547 -46.11 11.08 -25.35
CA ARG A 547 -47.33 10.98 -24.53
C ARG A 547 -47.12 10.42 -23.13
N ASN A 548 -45.99 9.75 -22.89
CA ASN A 548 -45.77 8.97 -21.66
C ASN A 548 -44.66 9.54 -20.75
N ASP A 549 -43.98 10.61 -21.15
CA ASP A 549 -42.85 11.16 -20.40
C ASP A 549 -42.90 12.70 -20.36
N ALA A 550 -43.38 13.25 -19.25
CA ALA A 550 -43.48 14.69 -19.02
C ALA A 550 -42.11 15.40 -18.96
N VAL A 551 -41.04 14.67 -18.61
CA VAL A 551 -39.66 15.19 -18.60
C VAL A 551 -39.17 15.32 -20.04
N MET A 552 -39.44 14.32 -20.88
CA MET A 552 -39.10 14.35 -22.30
C MET A 552 -39.84 15.46 -23.06
N VAL A 553 -41.10 15.72 -22.71
CA VAL A 553 -41.87 16.84 -23.27
C VAL A 553 -41.25 18.19 -22.92
N ARG A 554 -40.90 18.41 -21.64
CA ARG A 554 -40.20 19.62 -21.19
C ARG A 554 -38.88 19.82 -21.93
N LYS A 555 -38.09 18.75 -22.10
CA LYS A 555 -36.83 18.77 -22.87
C LYS A 555 -37.04 19.11 -24.34
N GLY A 556 -38.07 18.54 -24.98
CA GLY A 556 -38.42 18.86 -26.37
C GLY A 556 -38.79 20.34 -26.56
N ILE A 557 -39.60 20.90 -25.66
CA ILE A 557 -39.99 22.33 -25.69
C ILE A 557 -38.76 23.22 -25.49
N ARG A 558 -37.92 22.92 -24.49
CA ARG A 558 -36.70 23.69 -24.22
C ARG A 558 -35.70 23.61 -25.38
N ALA A 559 -35.56 22.45 -26.01
CA ALA A 559 -34.71 22.27 -27.19
C ALA A 559 -35.15 23.17 -28.36
N MET A 560 -36.45 23.30 -28.61
CA MET A 560 -36.99 24.20 -29.63
C MET A 560 -36.74 25.68 -29.30
N GLU A 561 -36.89 26.05 -28.03
CA GLU A 561 -36.60 27.40 -27.54
C GLU A 561 -35.12 27.76 -27.74
N LEU A 562 -34.21 26.86 -27.37
CA LEU A 562 -32.76 27.05 -27.52
C LEU A 562 -32.33 27.11 -28.99
N LEU A 563 -32.92 26.31 -29.88
CA LEU A 563 -32.67 26.44 -31.31
C LEU A 563 -33.07 27.83 -31.83
N SER A 564 -34.18 28.38 -31.35
CA SER A 564 -34.66 29.71 -31.74
C SER A 564 -33.72 30.81 -31.21
N GLN A 565 -33.31 30.74 -29.94
CA GLN A 565 -32.40 31.70 -29.31
C GLN A 565 -31.01 31.68 -29.97
N LEU A 566 -30.45 30.50 -30.25
CA LEU A 566 -29.15 30.38 -30.93
C LEU A 566 -29.20 30.88 -32.39
N GLN A 567 -30.36 30.78 -33.03
CA GLN A 567 -30.58 31.34 -34.37
C GLN A 567 -30.67 32.86 -34.34
N GLU A 568 -31.35 33.45 -33.35
CA GLU A 568 -31.40 34.91 -33.14
C GLU A 568 -30.01 35.50 -32.87
N LEU A 569 -29.19 34.78 -32.10
CA LEU A 569 -27.79 35.12 -31.83
C LEU A 569 -26.84 34.84 -33.01
N LYS A 570 -27.33 34.31 -34.13
CA LYS A 570 -26.57 33.94 -35.34
C LYS A 570 -25.43 32.94 -35.11
N VAL A 571 -25.56 32.11 -34.07
CA VAL A 571 -24.60 31.04 -33.76
C VAL A 571 -24.85 29.81 -34.64
N ILE A 572 -26.12 29.55 -34.99
CA ILE A 572 -26.56 28.45 -35.87
C ILE A 572 -27.49 28.97 -36.96
N ASP A 573 -27.52 28.30 -38.11
CA ASP A 573 -28.37 28.66 -39.24
C ASP A 573 -29.42 27.58 -39.49
N LYS A 574 -30.62 27.98 -39.93
CA LYS A 574 -31.67 27.04 -40.32
C LYS A 574 -31.49 26.55 -41.76
N SER A 575 -30.85 27.35 -42.61
CA SER A 575 -30.61 27.04 -44.03
C SER A 575 -29.64 25.87 -44.22
N ASP A 576 -28.72 25.65 -43.27
CA ASP A 576 -27.79 24.51 -43.25
C ASP A 576 -28.27 23.34 -42.40
N GLN A 577 -29.52 23.39 -41.91
CA GLN A 577 -30.12 22.42 -40.98
C GLN A 577 -29.38 22.31 -39.64
N PHE A 578 -28.90 23.43 -39.11
CA PHE A 578 -28.16 23.52 -37.85
C PHE A 578 -26.89 22.67 -37.85
N SER A 579 -26.14 22.70 -38.97
CA SER A 579 -25.04 21.78 -39.24
C SER A 579 -24.00 21.71 -38.11
N LEU A 580 -23.64 22.87 -37.56
CA LEU A 580 -22.64 23.00 -36.49
C LEU A 580 -23.08 22.32 -35.18
N LEU A 581 -24.33 22.51 -34.75
CA LEU A 581 -24.87 21.85 -33.56
C LEU A 581 -25.10 20.35 -33.81
N ARG A 582 -25.59 20.00 -35.01
CA ARG A 582 -25.84 18.60 -35.39
C ARG A 582 -24.56 17.78 -35.37
N ASP A 583 -23.49 18.28 -35.97
CA ASP A 583 -22.23 17.56 -36.08
C ASP A 583 -21.58 17.38 -34.69
N GLU A 584 -21.66 18.39 -33.82
CA GLU A 584 -21.23 18.31 -32.41
C GLU A 584 -22.06 17.29 -31.61
N VAL A 585 -23.39 17.26 -31.77
CA VAL A 585 -24.26 16.23 -31.15
C VAL A 585 -23.92 14.83 -31.68
N GLU A 586 -23.68 14.67 -32.98
CA GLU A 586 -23.31 13.37 -33.57
C GLU A 586 -21.95 12.88 -33.07
N GLN A 587 -20.97 13.78 -32.93
CA GLN A 587 -19.66 13.47 -32.35
C GLN A 587 -19.80 13.07 -30.88
N GLU A 588 -20.58 13.81 -30.08
CA GLU A 588 -20.82 13.49 -28.67
C GLU A 588 -21.49 12.12 -28.50
N LEU A 589 -22.48 11.79 -29.33
CA LEU A 589 -23.13 10.47 -29.31
C LEU A 589 -22.16 9.34 -29.69
N GLN A 590 -21.26 9.55 -30.66
CA GLN A 590 -20.22 8.58 -30.99
C GLN A 590 -19.23 8.40 -29.83
N HIS A 591 -18.84 9.50 -29.18
CA HIS A 591 -17.96 9.47 -28.01
C HIS A 591 -18.61 8.77 -26.82
N LEU A 592 -19.89 9.02 -26.53
CA LEU A 592 -20.62 8.34 -25.46
C LEU A 592 -20.82 6.84 -25.77
N GLY A 593 -20.97 6.48 -27.05
CA GLY A 593 -20.98 5.09 -27.50
C GLY A 593 -19.65 4.39 -27.23
N SER A 594 -18.52 5.00 -27.62
CA SER A 594 -17.20 4.43 -27.32
C SER A 594 -16.89 4.41 -25.82
N LEU A 595 -17.36 5.41 -25.07
CA LEU A 595 -17.28 5.43 -23.61
C LEU A 595 -18.07 4.27 -22.98
N LYS A 596 -19.27 3.95 -23.48
CA LYS A 596 -20.05 2.80 -23.01
C LYS A 596 -19.26 1.50 -23.20
N ASP A 597 -18.68 1.30 -24.38
CA ASP A 597 -17.88 0.11 -24.68
C ASP A 597 -16.64 0.03 -23.78
N ASN A 598 -15.98 1.15 -23.53
CA ASN A 598 -14.85 1.25 -22.61
C ASN A 598 -15.26 0.91 -21.17
N VAL A 599 -16.39 1.45 -20.68
CA VAL A 599 -16.93 1.16 -19.33
C VAL A 599 -17.25 -0.33 -19.19
N ILE A 600 -17.84 -0.94 -20.22
CA ILE A 600 -18.14 -2.39 -20.21
C ILE A 600 -16.84 -3.21 -20.20
N ALA A 601 -15.84 -2.83 -21.00
CA ALA A 601 -14.55 -3.49 -21.02
C ALA A 601 -13.82 -3.36 -19.67
N GLU A 602 -13.83 -2.17 -19.06
CA GLU A 602 -13.28 -1.91 -17.73
C GLU A 602 -14.00 -2.74 -16.66
N THR A 603 -15.33 -2.80 -16.70
CA THR A 603 -16.13 -3.60 -15.77
C THR A 603 -15.71 -5.07 -15.80
N LYS A 604 -15.57 -5.67 -16.99
CA LYS A 604 -15.10 -7.06 -17.13
C LYS A 604 -13.71 -7.27 -16.55
N LYS A 605 -12.77 -6.36 -16.81
CA LYS A 605 -11.42 -6.42 -16.22
C LYS A 605 -11.48 -6.34 -14.70
N LEU A 606 -12.29 -5.44 -14.13
CA LEU A 606 -12.44 -5.28 -12.70
C LEU A 606 -13.16 -6.46 -12.03
N GLU A 607 -14.03 -7.19 -12.73
CA GLU A 607 -14.64 -8.42 -12.21
C GLU A 607 -13.58 -9.51 -11.98
N GLU A 608 -12.62 -9.66 -12.88
CA GLU A 608 -11.49 -10.59 -12.71
C GLU A 608 -10.58 -10.19 -11.55
N VAL A 609 -10.32 -8.89 -11.40
CA VAL A 609 -9.61 -8.35 -10.24
C VAL A 609 -10.37 -8.63 -8.96
N TYR A 610 -11.67 -8.34 -8.92
CA TYR A 610 -12.51 -8.58 -7.75
C TYR A 610 -12.51 -10.05 -7.35
N LYS A 611 -12.59 -10.97 -8.33
CA LYS A 611 -12.46 -12.41 -8.09
C LYS A 611 -11.12 -12.74 -7.44
N THR A 612 -10.01 -12.25 -7.99
CA THR A 612 -8.66 -12.49 -7.43
C THR A 612 -8.54 -11.97 -5.98
N ILE A 613 -9.12 -10.80 -5.69
CA ILE A 613 -9.13 -10.23 -4.34
C ILE A 613 -9.99 -11.09 -3.38
N ARG A 614 -11.11 -11.65 -3.84
CA ARG A 614 -11.92 -12.59 -3.04
C ARG A 614 -11.20 -13.92 -2.79
N ASP A 615 -10.47 -14.41 -3.78
CA ASP A 615 -9.65 -15.62 -3.63
C ASP A 615 -8.55 -15.39 -2.58
N HIS A 616 -7.91 -14.21 -2.60
CA HIS A 616 -6.96 -13.81 -1.57
C HIS A 616 -7.58 -13.72 -0.17
N ASN A 617 -8.80 -13.19 -0.06
CA ASN A 617 -9.53 -13.18 1.21
C ASN A 617 -9.72 -14.60 1.76
N SER A 618 -10.21 -15.50 0.90
CA SER A 618 -10.48 -16.90 1.25
C SER A 618 -9.20 -17.61 1.70
N TYR A 619 -8.08 -17.33 1.03
CA TYR A 619 -6.77 -17.82 1.41
C TYR A 619 -6.33 -17.31 2.80
N LEU A 620 -6.44 -16.00 3.07
CA LEU A 620 -6.07 -15.42 4.38
C LEU A 620 -6.91 -16.02 5.51
N VAL A 621 -8.22 -16.19 5.29
CA VAL A 621 -9.11 -16.86 6.24
C VAL A 621 -8.67 -18.31 6.48
N SER A 622 -8.35 -19.07 5.43
CA SER A 622 -7.83 -20.44 5.55
C SER A 622 -6.51 -20.52 6.32
N GLN A 623 -5.60 -19.55 6.13
CA GLN A 623 -4.37 -19.45 6.94
C GLN A 623 -4.69 -19.20 8.42
N LEU A 624 -5.61 -18.29 8.73
CA LEU A 624 -6.06 -18.06 10.10
C LEU A 624 -6.64 -19.32 10.74
N ASP A 625 -7.47 -20.07 10.01
CA ASP A 625 -8.04 -21.33 10.51
C ASP A 625 -6.97 -22.42 10.71
N THR A 626 -5.94 -22.43 9.87
CA THR A 626 -4.77 -23.29 10.06
C THR A 626 -4.03 -22.93 11.34
N TYR A 627 -3.82 -21.64 11.62
CA TYR A 627 -3.20 -21.19 12.88
C TYR A 627 -4.07 -21.49 14.09
N LYS A 628 -5.39 -21.31 14.01
CA LYS A 628 -6.33 -21.72 15.06
C LYS A 628 -6.20 -23.20 15.38
N SER A 629 -6.17 -24.04 14.34
CA SER A 629 -6.03 -25.49 14.48
C SER A 629 -4.68 -25.88 15.07
N TYR A 630 -3.60 -25.24 14.62
CA TYR A 630 -2.25 -25.44 15.16
C TYR A 630 -2.20 -25.10 16.65
N LEU A 631 -2.71 -23.94 17.03
CA LEU A 631 -2.70 -23.46 18.41
C LEU A 631 -3.57 -24.33 19.32
N HIS A 632 -4.72 -24.80 18.81
CA HIS A 632 -5.56 -25.78 19.50
C HIS A 632 -4.83 -27.11 19.73
N ASN A 633 -4.11 -27.63 18.73
CA ASN A 633 -3.32 -28.87 18.85
C ASN A 633 -2.15 -28.72 19.82
N VAL A 634 -1.47 -27.57 19.83
CA VAL A 634 -0.40 -27.27 20.79
C VAL A 634 -0.97 -27.15 22.21
N ARG A 635 -2.15 -26.55 22.38
CA ARG A 635 -2.84 -26.45 23.67
C ARG A 635 -3.30 -27.82 24.18
N SER A 636 -3.86 -28.68 23.33
CA SER A 636 -4.31 -30.02 23.74
C SER A 636 -3.14 -30.94 24.12
N GLN A 637 -1.99 -30.82 23.46
CA GLN A 637 -0.75 -31.49 23.89
C GLN A 637 -0.23 -30.99 25.24
N SER A 638 -0.51 -29.73 25.59
CA SER A 638 -0.16 -29.12 26.88
C SER A 638 -1.11 -29.56 28.01
N GLU A 639 -2.41 -29.69 27.72
CA GLU A 639 -3.45 -30.12 28.67
C GLU A 639 -3.43 -31.63 28.99
N GLY A 640 -2.73 -32.44 28.19
CA GLY A 640 -2.51 -33.88 28.43
C GLY A 640 -1.72 -34.21 29.71
N THR A 641 -1.10 -33.23 30.36
CA THR A 641 -0.56 -33.37 31.72
C THR A 641 -1.42 -32.60 32.72
N LYS A 642 -2.31 -33.32 33.42
CA LYS A 642 -3.09 -32.79 34.56
C LYS A 642 -2.15 -32.29 35.67
N ARG A 643 -1.63 -31.07 35.58
CA ARG A 643 -1.04 -30.36 36.71
C ARG A 643 -2.16 -29.59 37.43
N LYS A 644 -2.43 -30.01 38.67
CA LYS A 644 -3.28 -29.31 39.65
C LYS A 644 -2.99 -27.80 39.62
N GLN A 645 -4.05 -26.98 39.64
CA GLN A 645 -3.98 -25.54 39.90
C GLN A 645 -3.05 -25.28 41.09
N GLN A 646 -1.83 -24.83 40.80
CA GLN A 646 -0.84 -24.46 41.79
C GLN A 646 -0.96 -22.95 41.96
N LYS A 647 -1.24 -22.48 43.18
CA LYS A 647 -1.26 -21.06 43.55
C LYS A 647 -0.06 -20.35 42.91
N GLN A 648 -0.30 -19.22 42.24
CA GLN A 648 0.74 -18.30 41.76
C GLN A 648 1.71 -18.02 42.91
N GLN A 649 2.93 -18.56 42.79
CA GLN A 649 3.99 -18.34 43.77
C GLN A 649 4.96 -17.33 43.16
N VAL A 650 4.97 -16.12 43.72
CA VAL A 650 5.96 -15.08 43.39
C VAL A 650 7.36 -15.65 43.65
N LEU A 651 8.23 -15.62 42.64
CA LEU A 651 9.62 -16.07 42.75
C LEU A 651 10.52 -14.86 43.11
N GLY A 652 11.48 -15.06 44.00
CA GLY A 652 12.34 -13.98 44.53
C GLY A 652 11.79 -13.38 45.84
N PRO A 653 12.32 -12.23 46.30
CA PRO A 653 13.36 -11.40 45.69
C PRO A 653 14.76 -12.03 45.76
N TYR A 654 15.48 -12.06 44.63
CA TYR A 654 16.92 -12.33 44.60
C TYR A 654 17.68 -11.01 44.67
N LYS A 655 18.52 -10.88 45.70
CA LYS A 655 19.29 -9.67 45.97
C LYS A 655 20.67 -9.74 45.33
N PHE A 656 21.02 -8.71 44.57
CA PHE A 656 22.33 -8.54 43.93
C PHE A 656 22.94 -7.19 44.33
N THR A 657 24.23 -7.16 44.66
CA THR A 657 24.92 -5.89 44.93
C THR A 657 25.29 -5.20 43.62
N HIS A 658 25.39 -3.86 43.65
CA HIS A 658 25.82 -3.09 42.47
C HIS A 658 27.18 -3.61 41.91
N GLN A 659 28.17 -3.81 42.78
CA GLN A 659 29.49 -4.36 42.41
C GLN A 659 29.42 -5.75 41.78
N GLN A 660 28.48 -6.59 42.22
CA GLN A 660 28.31 -7.93 41.66
C GLN A 660 27.78 -7.87 40.21
N LEU A 661 26.77 -7.05 39.95
CA LEU A 661 26.19 -6.93 38.61
C LEU A 661 27.15 -6.24 37.63
N GLU A 662 27.96 -5.30 38.11
CA GLU A 662 29.04 -4.69 37.34
C GLU A 662 30.12 -5.71 36.97
N LYS A 663 30.55 -6.54 37.92
CA LYS A 663 31.54 -7.62 37.68
C LYS A 663 31.01 -8.71 36.74
N GLU A 664 29.73 -9.03 36.79
CA GLU A 664 29.08 -10.00 35.90
C GLU A 664 28.78 -9.41 34.49
N GLY A 665 29.02 -8.11 34.29
CA GLY A 665 28.76 -7.39 33.05
C GLY A 665 27.27 -7.18 32.78
N VAL A 666 26.41 -7.33 33.80
CA VAL A 666 24.97 -7.07 33.71
C VAL A 666 24.72 -5.57 33.74
N ILE A 667 25.50 -4.81 34.52
CA ILE A 667 25.54 -3.34 34.45
C ILE A 667 26.63 -2.94 33.45
N GLN A 668 26.23 -2.23 32.40
CA GLN A 668 27.12 -1.79 31.32
C GLN A 668 27.63 -0.36 31.56
N LYS A 669 26.78 0.54 32.06
CA LYS A 669 27.16 1.88 32.52
C LYS A 669 26.38 2.25 33.77
N SER A 670 27.00 3.04 34.65
CA SER A 670 26.38 3.48 35.90
C SER A 670 26.79 4.91 36.22
N ASN A 671 25.81 5.82 36.26
CA ASN A 671 25.99 7.23 36.63
C ASN A 671 25.94 7.44 38.17
N VAL A 672 25.91 6.35 38.95
CA VAL A 672 25.97 6.41 40.42
C VAL A 672 27.40 6.76 40.89
N PRO A 673 27.58 7.74 41.80
CA PRO A 673 28.87 8.07 42.41
C PRO A 673 29.52 6.89 43.17
N ASP A 674 30.84 6.72 43.05
CA ASP A 674 31.59 5.57 43.60
C ASP A 674 31.40 5.38 45.11
N ASN A 675 31.34 6.49 45.87
CA ASN A 675 31.12 6.49 47.32
C ASN A 675 29.72 5.98 47.74
N ARG A 676 28.76 5.90 46.80
CA ARG A 676 27.39 5.43 47.05
C ARG A 676 27.14 4.00 46.55
N ARG A 677 27.95 3.49 45.61
CA ARG A 677 27.78 2.15 45.00
C ARG A 677 27.81 1.01 46.04
N ALA A 678 28.66 1.12 47.06
CA ALA A 678 28.78 0.12 48.14
C ALA A 678 27.50 -0.06 48.98
N ASN A 679 26.58 0.91 48.91
CA ASN A 679 25.33 0.92 49.64
C ASN A 679 24.10 0.62 48.76
N ILE A 680 24.28 0.34 47.47
CA ILE A 680 23.18 0.02 46.54
C ILE A 680 23.09 -1.49 46.29
N TYR A 681 21.86 -2.00 46.26
CA TYR A 681 21.56 -3.36 45.81
C TYR A 681 20.27 -3.38 44.99
N PHE A 682 20.14 -4.40 44.14
CA PHE A 682 18.99 -4.64 43.28
C PHE A 682 18.27 -5.91 43.73
N ASN A 683 16.96 -5.86 43.78
CA ASN A 683 16.11 -7.01 44.04
C ASN A 683 15.38 -7.37 42.74
N PHE A 684 15.58 -8.61 42.30
CA PHE A 684 14.90 -9.18 41.15
C PHE A 684 13.78 -10.09 41.65
N THR A 685 12.55 -9.79 41.26
CA THR A 685 11.36 -10.57 41.58
C THR A 685 10.63 -10.95 40.31
N SER A 686 10.03 -12.13 40.30
CA SER A 686 9.10 -12.53 39.23
C SER A 686 7.72 -12.73 39.86
N PRO A 687 6.86 -11.70 39.80
CA PRO A 687 5.51 -11.79 40.35
C PRO A 687 4.65 -12.79 39.56
N LEU A 688 4.83 -12.85 38.24
CA LEU A 688 4.22 -13.84 37.34
C LEU A 688 5.31 -14.45 36.44
N PRO A 689 5.20 -15.74 36.05
CA PRO A 689 6.14 -16.36 35.11
C PRO A 689 6.25 -15.54 33.81
N GLY A 690 7.46 -15.11 33.44
CA GLY A 690 7.70 -14.27 32.24
C GLY A 690 7.64 -12.76 32.50
N THR A 691 7.23 -12.32 33.69
CA THR A 691 7.36 -10.94 34.15
C THR A 691 8.42 -10.85 35.24
N PHE A 692 9.20 -9.78 35.22
CA PHE A 692 10.25 -9.51 36.17
C PHE A 692 10.17 -8.06 36.63
N VAL A 693 10.41 -7.84 37.90
CA VAL A 693 10.52 -6.51 38.50
C VAL A 693 11.93 -6.39 39.06
N ILE A 694 12.67 -5.40 38.58
CA ILE A 694 13.97 -5.02 39.12
C ILE A 694 13.76 -3.79 39.99
N SER A 695 13.94 -3.93 41.29
CA SER A 695 13.86 -2.81 42.23
C SER A 695 15.24 -2.42 42.75
N LEU A 696 15.59 -1.14 42.66
CA LEU A 696 16.84 -0.56 43.20
C LEU A 696 16.62 -0.12 44.65
N HIS A 697 17.50 -0.53 45.56
CA HIS A 697 17.44 -0.20 46.98
C HIS A 697 18.75 0.40 47.49
N TYR A 698 18.65 1.26 48.51
CA TYR A 698 19.79 1.82 49.23
C TYR A 698 19.79 1.34 50.69
N LYS A 699 20.94 0.88 51.20
CA LYS A 699 21.09 0.38 52.57
C LYS A 699 20.58 1.43 53.57
N GLY A 700 19.59 1.04 54.37
CA GLY A 700 18.96 1.91 55.38
C GLY A 700 17.57 2.46 55.00
N ARG A 701 17.06 2.18 53.80
CA ARG A 701 15.66 2.47 53.41
C ARG A 701 14.93 1.16 53.08
N ASN A 702 13.69 1.03 53.57
CA ASN A 702 12.87 -0.17 53.38
C ASN A 702 12.07 -0.17 52.06
N ARG A 703 12.00 0.96 51.33
CA ARG A 703 11.27 1.09 50.06
C ARG A 703 12.25 1.18 48.89
N GLY A 704 11.93 0.52 47.78
CA GLY A 704 12.65 0.64 46.52
C GLY A 704 12.67 2.10 46.06
N LEU A 705 13.82 2.58 45.62
CA LEU A 705 14.02 3.93 45.08
C LEU A 705 13.46 4.04 43.66
N LEU A 706 13.65 2.98 42.88
CA LEU A 706 13.21 2.85 41.49
C LEU A 706 12.81 1.41 41.25
N GLU A 707 11.79 1.20 40.43
CA GLU A 707 11.32 -0.11 40.01
C GLU A 707 11.21 -0.12 38.48
N LEU A 708 11.65 -1.21 37.87
CA LEU A 708 11.57 -1.45 36.45
C LEU A 708 10.81 -2.74 36.22
N ASP A 709 9.65 -2.62 35.58
CA ASP A 709 8.87 -3.75 35.14
C ASP A 709 9.36 -4.20 33.76
N LEU A 710 9.68 -5.48 33.66
CA LEU A 710 10.23 -6.11 32.46
C LEU A 710 9.40 -7.32 32.09
N LYS A 711 9.01 -7.41 30.82
CA LYS A 711 8.52 -8.64 30.25
C LYS A 711 9.65 -9.37 29.55
N LEU A 712 9.63 -10.70 29.62
CA LEU A 712 10.60 -11.54 28.90
C LEU A 712 10.54 -11.26 27.39
N ASP A 713 9.35 -10.98 26.87
CA ASP A 713 9.08 -10.62 25.47
C ASP A 713 9.84 -9.38 25.03
N ASP A 714 9.75 -8.29 25.79
CA ASP A 714 10.41 -7.02 25.47
C ASP A 714 11.94 -7.22 25.42
N LEU A 715 12.51 -8.01 26.34
CA LEU A 715 13.94 -8.32 26.36
C LEU A 715 14.38 -9.19 25.18
N LEU A 716 13.54 -10.14 24.72
CA LEU A 716 13.81 -10.98 23.57
C LEU A 716 13.67 -10.21 22.24
N GLU A 717 12.70 -9.29 22.16
CA GLU A 717 12.52 -8.39 21.03
C GLU A 717 13.69 -7.42 20.91
N MET A 718 14.10 -6.78 22.01
CA MET A 718 15.31 -5.97 22.07
C MET A 718 16.55 -6.75 21.63
N GLN A 719 16.70 -8.01 22.06
CA GLN A 719 17.79 -8.87 21.60
C GLN A 719 17.74 -9.15 20.09
N LYS A 720 16.54 -9.36 19.52
CA LYS A 720 16.35 -9.62 18.09
C LYS A 720 16.64 -8.39 17.23
N ASP A 721 16.31 -7.21 17.74
CA ASP A 721 16.51 -5.92 17.07
C ASP A 721 17.92 -5.33 17.28
N ASN A 722 18.83 -6.08 17.90
CA ASN A 722 20.18 -5.63 18.32
C ASN A 722 20.17 -4.39 19.22
N GLN A 723 19.14 -4.24 20.05
CA GLN A 723 19.11 -3.28 21.15
C GLN A 723 19.68 -3.93 22.42
N ASP A 724 20.95 -3.64 22.70
CA ASP A 724 21.68 -4.28 23.80
C ASP A 724 21.56 -3.56 25.15
N ASP A 725 21.01 -2.35 25.18
CA ASP A 725 20.99 -1.47 26.35
C ASP A 725 19.57 -1.32 26.92
N LEU A 726 19.42 -1.54 28.22
CA LEU A 726 18.19 -1.34 28.99
C LEU A 726 18.42 -0.27 30.07
N ASP A 727 17.75 0.86 29.95
CA ASP A 727 17.92 2.01 30.84
C ASP A 727 17.05 1.93 32.11
N LEU A 728 17.69 2.03 33.27
CA LEU A 728 17.06 2.28 34.56
C LEU A 728 17.63 3.57 35.17
N GLU A 729 17.27 4.71 34.56
CA GLU A 729 17.68 6.10 34.89
C GLU A 729 19.19 6.30 35.17
N TYR A 730 19.68 5.84 36.32
CA TYR A 730 21.05 5.96 36.79
C TYR A 730 21.95 4.77 36.40
N VAL A 731 21.37 3.68 35.90
CA VAL A 731 22.08 2.44 35.57
C VAL A 731 21.58 1.88 34.24
N GLN A 732 22.51 1.57 33.35
CA GLN A 732 22.26 0.86 32.10
C GLN A 732 22.60 -0.61 32.24
N PHE A 733 21.64 -1.48 31.93
CA PHE A 733 21.83 -2.91 31.91
C PHE A 733 22.07 -3.43 30.49
N ASN A 734 22.86 -4.51 30.39
CA ASN A 734 23.05 -5.23 29.13
C ASN A 734 21.95 -6.29 28.96
N VAL A 735 21.10 -6.14 27.93
CA VAL A 735 19.92 -6.99 27.68
C VAL A 735 20.27 -8.48 27.60
N PRO A 736 21.25 -8.94 26.78
CA PRO A 736 21.65 -10.35 26.74
C PRO A 736 22.08 -10.92 28.10
N LYS A 737 22.79 -10.13 28.91
CA LYS A 737 23.29 -10.54 30.23
C LYS A 737 22.19 -10.57 31.29
N VAL A 738 21.25 -9.62 31.24
CA VAL A 738 20.04 -9.64 32.08
C VAL A 738 19.22 -10.89 31.76
N LEU A 739 19.01 -11.20 30.48
CA LEU A 739 18.26 -12.36 30.03
C LEU A 739 18.91 -13.68 30.51
N ALA A 740 20.25 -13.77 30.41
CA ALA A 740 21.01 -14.90 30.95
C ALA A 740 20.90 -15.02 32.48
N LEU A 741 20.93 -13.89 33.22
CA LEU A 741 20.79 -13.87 34.68
C LEU A 741 19.39 -14.32 35.11
N LEU A 742 18.35 -13.83 34.43
CA LEU A 742 16.95 -14.18 34.67
C LEU A 742 16.71 -15.67 34.39
N ASN A 743 17.18 -16.17 33.24
CA ASN A 743 17.10 -17.60 32.92
C ASN A 743 17.83 -18.45 33.96
N LYS A 744 19.02 -18.05 34.42
CA LYS A 744 19.77 -18.81 35.42
C LYS A 744 19.08 -18.88 36.79
N ARG A 745 18.35 -17.83 37.18
CA ARG A 745 17.77 -17.69 38.53
C ARG A 745 16.30 -18.08 38.62
N PHE A 746 15.55 -17.93 37.53
CA PHE A 746 14.11 -18.13 37.48
C PHE A 746 13.68 -19.28 36.57
N ALA A 747 14.56 -19.86 35.73
CA ALA A 747 14.20 -21.06 34.99
C ALA A 747 14.01 -22.24 35.96
N ARG A 748 12.83 -22.87 35.90
CA ARG A 748 12.57 -24.13 36.59
C ARG A 748 13.61 -25.15 36.12
N LYS A 749 14.31 -25.79 37.08
CA LYS A 749 15.19 -26.93 36.80
C LYS A 749 14.46 -27.90 35.87
N LYS A 750 15.06 -28.21 34.72
CA LYS A 750 14.66 -29.32 33.85
C LYS A 750 14.52 -30.57 34.72
N GLY A 751 13.28 -30.99 34.97
CA GLY A 751 12.99 -32.13 35.82
C GLY A 751 11.50 -32.16 36.15
N TRP A 752 10.84 -33.17 35.56
CA TRP A 752 9.44 -33.60 35.72
C TRP A 752 8.43 -32.94 34.79
#